data_AF-A0A087T9E6-F1
#
_entry.id   AF-A0A087T9E6-F1
#
_cell.length_a   1.000
_cell.length_b   1.000
_cell.length_c   1.000
_cell.angle_alpha   90.00
_cell.angle_beta   90.00
_cell.angle_gamma   90.00
#
_symmetry.space_group_name_H-M   'P 1'
#
loop_
_entity.id
_entity.type
_entity.pdbx_description
1 polymer ?
#
loop_
_entity_poly.entity_id
_entity_poly.type
_entity_poly.pdbx_seq_one_letter_code
_entity_poly.pdbx_strand_id
1 'polypeptide(L)'
;MEMCEHEICLEGADNNSALPLKAIMKGMSMGTVMYKVRSPDRWYRRKYKVDIQNMRLTYSPSTKPFWKGKITTVDLFDLEEVRKGWNTDVFNKLEAKFRRKLQKTLHPQLLSMLKEENCFSLIIGPAHSVVDLIAPNVHTRDAWVRGLNQLIACCKHLQAEHDEERWLKDQVRKADVNGNGSLNFEECLGLLNQLNISMRRKEAKKLFHTANFRKIKIDGEDALDPEEFVIFYRSLTHRPELEELMKKYSVSRSVLWGAEELRNFLYEEQNVSLSIQDCESLIDEYEPETNKISGYLSLEGFQKLMTVDQDIFNKRHRIIYQDMTQPLTHYYIASSHNTYLTQGQLYGESSIEGYIQALMRGCRCLEIDTWNGSDGEPVIYHGYTLTNQILFRDVLEAVKQYAFRASQYPVILSLENHCDIPQQVKMAYYITTILGEYLYKEPIGQDEKEHPSPESLARKILIKGKKLKDELVMSEEDDFLLEEEEEREEALANALTASSTPVTDDADVIPPPMLSAEGRSKRIAVELSRLVNYFAAKRFSSFEECRNLWKFNEMASFQESVALNLGSANGPDFVGYNKKHFSRIYPKGTRADSSNYDPFPYWNLGCQMVALNYQTWDKHVYMNEAKFAQNGRCGYVMKPKYLISSEISYDPNKTPYPGQELHVT
;
A
#
# COMPACT_ATOMS: atom_id res chain seq x y z
N MET A 1 3.36 -64.36 -13.43
CA MET A 1 2.32 -63.71 -14.26
C MET A 1 1.04 -63.78 -13.46
N GLU A 2 0.43 -62.72 -12.95
CA GLU A 2 0.49 -61.29 -13.28
C GLU A 2 0.01 -60.46 -12.07
N MET A 3 0.64 -59.28 -11.92
CA MET A 3 0.11 -58.02 -11.36
C MET A 3 -0.29 -57.95 -9.87
N CYS A 4 0.70 -57.59 -9.04
CA CYS A 4 0.47 -56.75 -7.86
C CYS A 4 -0.07 -55.38 -8.31
N GLU A 5 -1.35 -55.10 -8.10
CA GLU A 5 -1.86 -53.72 -8.09
C GLU A 5 -1.36 -53.05 -6.79
N HIS A 6 -0.47 -52.06 -6.91
CA HIS A 6 -0.14 -51.17 -5.81
C HIS A 6 -1.41 -50.38 -5.39
N GLU A 7 -2.04 -50.76 -4.27
CA GLU A 7 -2.97 -49.90 -3.54
C GLU A 7 -2.15 -48.72 -2.99
N ILE A 8 -2.43 -47.48 -3.44
CA ILE A 8 -1.88 -46.28 -2.81
C ILE A 8 -2.66 -46.06 -1.52
N CYS A 9 -2.01 -46.31 -0.38
CA CYS A 9 -2.51 -45.85 0.91
C CYS A 9 -2.55 -44.31 0.91
N LEU A 10 -3.71 -43.72 1.24
CA LEU A 10 -3.84 -42.31 1.63
C LEU A 10 -3.27 -42.12 3.05
N GLU A 11 -2.04 -42.57 3.28
CA GLU A 11 -1.29 -42.34 4.52
C GLU A 11 -0.50 -41.04 4.36
N GLY A 12 -0.73 -40.10 5.28
CA GLY A 12 -0.08 -38.79 5.28
C GLY A 12 1.38 -38.87 5.71
N ALA A 13 2.21 -38.06 5.07
CA ALA A 13 3.45 -37.60 5.70
C ALA A 13 3.07 -36.60 6.82
N ASP A 14 3.68 -36.79 8.00
CA ASP A 14 3.53 -36.04 9.24
C ASP A 14 2.16 -36.05 9.94
N ASN A 15 2.18 -36.53 11.20
CA ASN A 15 1.06 -36.81 12.10
C ASN A 15 0.14 -35.62 12.50
N ASN A 16 0.22 -34.47 11.82
CA ASN A 16 -0.61 -33.30 12.15
C ASN A 16 -1.03 -32.44 10.94
N SER A 17 -0.76 -32.86 9.69
CA SER A 17 -1.18 -32.10 8.51
C SER A 17 -2.24 -32.86 7.70
N ALA A 18 -3.36 -32.20 7.40
CA ALA A 18 -4.37 -32.76 6.50
C ALA A 18 -3.78 -32.85 5.09
N LEU A 19 -4.06 -33.96 4.37
CA LEU A 19 -3.60 -34.13 3.00
C LEU A 19 -4.12 -32.98 2.11
N PRO A 20 -3.29 -32.40 1.22
CA PRO A 20 -3.74 -31.39 0.28
C PRO A 20 -4.90 -31.90 -0.58
N LEU A 21 -5.88 -31.03 -0.86
CA LEU A 21 -7.08 -31.40 -1.64
C LEU A 21 -6.73 -32.05 -3.00
N LYS A 22 -5.61 -31.64 -3.61
CA LYS A 22 -5.13 -32.18 -4.89
C LYS A 22 -4.77 -33.67 -4.79
N ALA A 23 -4.13 -34.06 -3.70
CA ALA A 23 -3.79 -35.45 -3.43
C ALA A 23 -5.06 -36.28 -3.14
N ILE A 24 -6.00 -35.70 -2.37
CA ILE A 24 -7.29 -36.31 -2.06
C ILE A 24 -8.08 -36.61 -3.35
N MET A 25 -8.27 -35.62 -4.22
CA MET A 25 -9.01 -35.75 -5.48
C MET A 25 -8.38 -36.80 -6.42
N LYS A 26 -7.05 -36.82 -6.51
CA LYS A 26 -6.32 -37.85 -7.26
C LYS A 26 -6.53 -39.24 -6.66
N GLY A 27 -6.50 -39.38 -5.34
CA GLY A 27 -6.77 -40.64 -4.65
C GLY A 27 -8.18 -41.16 -4.91
N MET A 28 -9.18 -40.26 -4.85
CA MET A 28 -10.59 -40.60 -5.09
C MET A 28 -10.84 -41.04 -6.55
N SER A 29 -10.13 -40.48 -7.54
CA SER A 29 -10.26 -40.90 -8.94
C SER A 29 -9.57 -42.24 -9.24
N MET A 30 -8.43 -42.52 -8.60
CA MET A 30 -7.78 -43.84 -8.67
C MET A 30 -8.61 -44.95 -8.02
N GLY A 31 -9.31 -44.59 -6.94
CA GLY A 31 -10.33 -45.37 -6.28
C GLY A 31 -9.88 -46.07 -5.00
N THR A 32 -10.81 -46.17 -4.06
CA THR A 32 -10.56 -46.68 -2.70
C THR A 32 -11.50 -47.83 -2.40
N VAL A 33 -10.96 -48.89 -1.79
CA VAL A 33 -11.78 -50.02 -1.36
C VAL A 33 -12.36 -49.74 0.02
N MET A 34 -13.69 -49.78 0.11
CA MET A 34 -14.45 -49.52 1.34
C MET A 34 -15.54 -50.59 1.52
N TYR A 35 -16.07 -50.70 2.73
CA TYR A 35 -17.21 -51.59 2.99
C TYR A 35 -18.52 -50.82 2.95
N LYS A 36 -19.42 -51.25 2.06
CA LYS A 36 -20.82 -50.80 2.06
C LYS A 36 -21.60 -51.57 3.11
N VAL A 37 -22.19 -50.88 4.08
CA VAL A 37 -23.04 -51.47 5.11
C VAL A 37 -24.48 -51.40 4.64
N ARG A 38 -25.14 -52.56 4.45
CA ARG A 38 -26.56 -52.61 4.06
C ARG A 38 -27.48 -52.92 5.23
N SER A 39 -26.97 -53.65 6.20
CA SER A 39 -27.65 -54.03 7.44
C SER A 39 -26.59 -54.52 8.42
N PRO A 40 -26.93 -54.70 9.71
CA PRO A 40 -25.99 -55.21 10.70
C PRO A 40 -25.28 -56.51 10.33
N ASP A 41 -25.89 -57.35 9.49
CA ASP A 41 -25.38 -58.66 9.08
C ASP A 41 -24.89 -58.74 7.62
N ARG A 42 -24.99 -57.66 6.84
CA ARG A 42 -24.72 -57.70 5.38
C ARG A 42 -23.87 -56.53 4.94
N TRP A 43 -22.58 -56.79 4.77
CA TRP A 43 -21.60 -55.79 4.34
C TRP A 43 -20.92 -56.25 3.06
N TYR A 44 -20.50 -55.31 2.24
CA TYR A 44 -19.99 -55.59 0.91
C TYR A 44 -18.71 -54.79 0.65
N ARG A 45 -17.58 -55.49 0.43
CA ARG A 45 -16.33 -54.87 -0.03
C ARG A 45 -16.51 -54.35 -1.46
N ARG A 46 -16.24 -53.06 -1.69
CA ARG A 46 -16.49 -52.36 -2.95
C ARG A 46 -15.39 -51.34 -3.21
N LYS A 47 -14.93 -51.22 -4.46
CA LYS A 47 -14.00 -50.14 -4.87
C LYS A 47 -14.84 -48.97 -5.37
N TYR A 48 -14.70 -47.81 -4.72
CA TYR A 48 -15.37 -46.55 -5.06
C TYR A 48 -14.40 -45.66 -5.83
N LYS A 49 -14.88 -44.97 -6.86
CA LYS A 49 -14.11 -44.05 -7.70
C LYS A 49 -14.93 -42.82 -8.02
N VAL A 50 -14.31 -41.64 -7.96
CA VAL A 50 -14.91 -40.40 -8.43
C VAL A 50 -14.35 -40.00 -9.78
N ASP A 51 -15.23 -39.87 -10.75
CA ASP A 51 -14.96 -39.22 -12.02
C ASP A 51 -15.31 -37.74 -11.90
N ILE A 52 -14.26 -36.92 -11.72
CA ILE A 52 -14.38 -35.47 -11.54
C ILE A 52 -14.81 -34.79 -12.84
N GLN A 53 -14.43 -35.34 -14.00
CA GLN A 53 -14.76 -34.74 -15.30
C GLN A 53 -16.25 -34.87 -15.61
N ASN A 54 -16.84 -36.01 -15.25
CA ASN A 54 -18.26 -36.30 -15.49
C ASN A 54 -19.13 -36.15 -14.24
N MET A 55 -18.59 -35.62 -13.14
CA MET A 55 -19.25 -35.45 -11.84
C MET A 55 -20.02 -36.70 -11.37
N ARG A 56 -19.35 -37.86 -11.39
CA ARG A 56 -19.96 -39.15 -11.07
C ARG A 56 -19.17 -39.94 -10.03
N LEU A 57 -19.87 -40.50 -9.05
CA LEU A 57 -19.34 -41.51 -8.14
C LEU A 57 -19.73 -42.90 -8.64
N THR A 58 -18.75 -43.78 -8.86
CA THR A 58 -18.96 -45.16 -9.30
C THR A 58 -18.44 -46.14 -8.28
N TYR A 59 -19.07 -47.31 -8.17
CA TYR A 59 -18.51 -48.41 -7.39
C TYR A 59 -18.72 -49.79 -8.00
N SER A 60 -17.75 -50.66 -7.75
CA SER A 60 -17.65 -51.99 -8.36
C SER A 60 -18.90 -52.86 -8.07
N PRO A 61 -19.37 -53.70 -9.00
CA PRO A 61 -20.50 -54.59 -8.75
C PRO A 61 -20.16 -55.75 -7.79
N SER A 62 -21.15 -56.60 -7.50
CA SER A 62 -20.94 -57.85 -6.75
C SER A 62 -19.97 -58.78 -7.48
N THR A 63 -19.05 -59.42 -6.75
CA THR A 63 -18.07 -60.38 -7.28
C THR A 63 -18.58 -61.83 -7.34
N LYS A 64 -19.87 -62.07 -7.05
CA LYS A 64 -20.45 -63.43 -7.09
C LYS A 64 -20.52 -63.95 -8.55
N PRO A 65 -20.01 -65.17 -8.83
CA PRO A 65 -19.78 -65.65 -10.20
C PRO A 65 -21.04 -65.77 -11.10
N PHE A 66 -22.24 -65.88 -10.51
CA PHE A 66 -23.50 -66.01 -11.25
C PHE A 66 -24.27 -64.69 -11.46
N TRP A 67 -23.78 -63.57 -10.95
CA TRP A 67 -24.42 -62.25 -11.07
C TRP A 67 -23.35 -61.17 -11.34
N LYS A 68 -22.86 -61.09 -12.58
CA LYS A 68 -22.11 -59.91 -13.05
C LYS A 68 -23.08 -58.72 -13.12
N GLY A 69 -23.19 -57.97 -12.03
CA GLY A 69 -23.99 -56.76 -11.98
C GLY A 69 -23.38 -55.62 -12.81
N LYS A 70 -24.22 -54.66 -13.26
CA LYS A 70 -23.74 -53.39 -13.84
C LYS A 70 -23.04 -52.55 -12.76
N ILE A 71 -22.04 -51.76 -13.16
CA ILE A 71 -21.41 -50.74 -12.30
C ILE A 71 -22.51 -49.81 -11.80
N THR A 72 -22.58 -49.60 -10.49
CA THR A 72 -23.53 -48.63 -9.93
C THR A 72 -22.90 -47.25 -9.99
N THR A 73 -23.66 -46.29 -10.50
CA THR A 73 -23.25 -44.89 -10.65
C THR A 73 -24.20 -44.03 -9.84
N VAL A 74 -23.65 -43.06 -9.12
CA VAL A 74 -24.35 -42.01 -8.41
C VAL A 74 -23.94 -40.71 -9.08
N ASP A 75 -24.93 -39.93 -9.51
CA ASP A 75 -24.69 -38.58 -9.99
C ASP A 75 -24.33 -37.70 -8.79
N LEU A 76 -23.23 -36.93 -8.87
CA LEU A 76 -22.85 -36.06 -7.75
C LEU A 76 -23.82 -34.89 -7.58
N PHE A 77 -24.59 -34.52 -8.61
CA PHE A 77 -25.68 -33.55 -8.46
C PHE A 77 -26.83 -34.06 -7.58
N ASP A 78 -26.97 -35.39 -7.44
CA ASP A 78 -27.93 -36.03 -6.55
C ASP A 78 -27.37 -36.23 -5.12
N LEU A 79 -26.08 -35.96 -4.89
CA LEU A 79 -25.45 -36.13 -3.58
C LEU A 79 -25.69 -34.88 -2.72
N GLU A 80 -26.58 -34.99 -1.72
CA GLU A 80 -27.05 -33.85 -0.93
C GLU A 80 -26.06 -33.47 0.19
N GLU A 81 -25.53 -34.49 0.87
CA GLU A 81 -24.67 -34.36 2.04
C GLU A 81 -23.82 -35.61 2.30
N VAL A 82 -22.71 -35.42 3.04
CA VAL A 82 -21.89 -36.48 3.60
C VAL A 82 -21.85 -36.36 5.12
N ARG A 83 -22.33 -37.39 5.81
CA ARG A 83 -22.35 -37.43 7.28
C ARG A 83 -21.19 -38.25 7.82
N LYS A 84 -20.37 -37.69 8.71
CA LYS A 84 -19.30 -38.43 9.41
C LYS A 84 -19.89 -39.29 10.54
N GLY A 85 -19.23 -40.38 10.89
CA GLY A 85 -19.59 -41.19 12.07
C GLY A 85 -20.89 -41.99 11.92
N TRP A 86 -21.54 -42.29 13.04
CA TRP A 86 -22.74 -43.14 13.11
C TRP A 86 -24.04 -42.35 13.06
N ASN A 87 -24.15 -41.44 12.10
CA ASN A 87 -25.30 -40.53 11.99
C ASN A 87 -26.45 -41.08 11.11
N THR A 88 -26.64 -42.41 11.10
CA THR A 88 -27.70 -43.10 10.34
C THR A 88 -28.29 -44.28 11.13
N ASP A 89 -29.54 -44.66 10.83
CA ASP A 89 -30.25 -45.75 11.49
C ASP A 89 -29.53 -47.10 11.36
N VAL A 90 -28.85 -47.35 10.24
CA VAL A 90 -28.12 -48.60 10.00
C VAL A 90 -26.91 -48.67 10.93
N PHE A 91 -26.14 -47.59 11.06
CA PHE A 91 -25.02 -47.51 11.98
C PHE A 91 -25.47 -47.55 13.46
N ASN A 92 -26.56 -46.88 13.82
CA ASN A 92 -27.12 -46.94 15.18
C ASN A 92 -27.56 -48.38 15.57
N LYS A 93 -28.21 -49.10 14.63
CA LYS A 93 -28.58 -50.52 14.82
C LYS A 93 -27.34 -51.42 14.89
N LEU A 94 -26.30 -51.09 14.13
CA LEU A 94 -25.01 -51.78 14.16
C LEU A 94 -24.38 -51.63 15.54
N GLU A 95 -24.23 -50.39 16.02
CA GLU A 95 -23.69 -50.08 17.34
C GLU A 95 -24.43 -50.82 18.46
N ALA A 96 -25.77 -50.73 18.48
CA ALA A 96 -26.59 -51.39 19.49
C ALA A 96 -26.40 -52.92 19.49
N LYS A 97 -26.14 -53.52 18.33
CA LYS A 97 -25.85 -54.96 18.20
C LYS A 97 -24.45 -55.31 18.67
N PHE A 98 -23.44 -54.51 18.32
CA PHE A 98 -22.05 -54.70 18.75
C PHE A 98 -21.88 -54.49 20.26
N ARG A 99 -22.65 -53.59 20.88
CA ARG A 99 -22.70 -53.42 22.34
C ARG A 99 -23.33 -54.62 23.07
N ARG A 100 -24.19 -55.42 22.41
CA ARG A 100 -25.02 -56.47 23.03
C ARG A 100 -24.57 -57.93 22.77
N LYS A 101 -23.72 -58.22 21.76
CA LYS A 101 -23.30 -59.61 21.44
C LYS A 101 -21.83 -59.70 21.02
N LEU A 102 -21.15 -60.74 21.55
CA LEU A 102 -19.72 -61.02 21.45
C LEU A 102 -19.10 -60.85 20.04
N GLN A 103 -17.94 -60.20 20.02
CA GLN A 103 -16.92 -60.12 18.93
C GLN A 103 -16.50 -61.48 18.30
N LYS A 104 -17.09 -62.62 18.68
CA LYS A 104 -16.61 -63.98 18.35
C LYS A 104 -16.98 -64.52 16.96
N THR A 105 -17.74 -63.78 16.15
CA THR A 105 -18.22 -64.26 14.82
C THR A 105 -17.78 -63.43 13.63
N LEU A 106 -17.04 -62.34 13.83
CA LEU A 106 -16.56 -61.46 12.77
C LEU A 106 -15.05 -61.59 12.59
N HIS A 107 -14.59 -61.47 11.34
CA HIS A 107 -13.16 -61.51 11.01
C HIS A 107 -12.40 -60.40 11.77
N PRO A 108 -11.24 -60.67 12.42
CA PRO A 108 -10.53 -59.72 13.26
C PRO A 108 -10.23 -58.37 12.59
N GLN A 109 -9.95 -58.39 11.29
CA GLN A 109 -9.66 -57.20 10.48
C GLN A 109 -10.89 -56.29 10.25
N LEU A 110 -12.10 -56.86 10.29
CA LEU A 110 -13.34 -56.07 10.19
C LEU A 110 -13.65 -55.37 11.52
N LEU A 111 -13.34 -56.04 12.63
CA LEU A 111 -13.51 -55.51 13.99
C LEU A 111 -12.58 -54.32 14.26
N SER A 112 -11.35 -54.36 13.75
CA SER A 112 -10.41 -53.23 13.87
C SER A 112 -10.81 -52.02 13.03
N MET A 113 -11.49 -52.24 11.89
CA MET A 113 -11.98 -51.18 11.02
C MET A 113 -13.32 -50.59 11.47
N LEU A 114 -14.14 -51.33 12.23
CA LEU A 114 -15.44 -50.87 12.70
C LEU A 114 -15.32 -49.94 13.91
N LYS A 115 -14.76 -48.76 13.67
CA LYS A 115 -14.75 -47.63 14.59
C LYS A 115 -15.56 -46.49 14.00
N GLU A 116 -16.21 -45.71 14.84
CA GLU A 116 -16.99 -44.55 14.40
C GLU A 116 -16.15 -43.58 13.55
N GLU A 117 -14.88 -43.38 13.91
CA GLU A 117 -13.92 -42.54 13.18
C GLU A 117 -13.68 -42.98 11.72
N ASN A 118 -13.93 -44.24 11.38
CA ASN A 118 -13.77 -44.76 10.02
C ASN A 118 -15.07 -44.71 9.21
N CYS A 119 -16.19 -44.37 9.85
CA CYS A 119 -17.51 -44.45 9.25
C CYS A 119 -17.96 -43.10 8.66
N PHE A 120 -18.67 -43.16 7.55
CA PHE A 120 -19.37 -42.02 6.96
C PHE A 120 -20.51 -42.50 6.06
N SER A 121 -21.44 -41.61 5.74
CA SER A 121 -22.65 -41.93 4.98
C SER A 121 -22.90 -40.91 3.89
N LEU A 122 -23.33 -41.39 2.72
CA LEU A 122 -23.76 -40.56 1.61
C LEU A 122 -25.27 -40.49 1.58
N ILE A 123 -25.83 -39.29 1.51
CA ILE A 123 -27.27 -39.06 1.37
C ILE A 123 -27.55 -38.60 -0.05
N ILE A 124 -28.32 -39.41 -0.78
CA ILE A 124 -28.51 -39.26 -2.23
C ILE A 124 -29.99 -39.01 -2.50
N GLY A 125 -30.31 -37.81 -3.01
CA GLY A 125 -31.62 -37.40 -3.44
C GLY A 125 -32.02 -37.98 -4.80
N PRO A 126 -33.26 -37.72 -5.27
CA PRO A 126 -34.39 -37.19 -4.51
C PRO A 126 -35.05 -38.25 -3.60
N ALA A 127 -34.64 -39.52 -3.70
CA ALA A 127 -35.23 -40.61 -2.92
C ALA A 127 -34.70 -40.71 -1.46
N HIS A 128 -33.86 -39.76 -1.03
CA HIS A 128 -33.10 -39.77 0.23
C HIS A 128 -32.49 -41.14 0.56
N SER A 129 -31.89 -41.76 -0.46
CA SER A 129 -31.24 -43.05 -0.31
C SER A 129 -29.90 -42.90 0.42
N VAL A 130 -29.63 -43.80 1.37
CA VAL A 130 -28.44 -43.74 2.21
C VAL A 130 -27.44 -44.82 1.79
N VAL A 131 -26.18 -44.42 1.64
CA VAL A 131 -25.06 -45.36 1.43
C VAL A 131 -24.08 -45.22 2.59
N ASP A 132 -24.18 -46.16 3.52
CA ASP A 132 -23.30 -46.26 4.70
C ASP A 132 -21.96 -46.94 4.34
N LEU A 133 -20.85 -46.29 4.68
CA LEU A 133 -19.49 -46.68 4.29
C LEU A 133 -18.56 -46.77 5.50
N ILE A 134 -17.70 -47.79 5.48
CA ILE A 134 -16.56 -47.93 6.41
C ILE A 134 -15.28 -47.85 5.58
N ALA A 135 -14.48 -46.83 5.86
CA ALA A 135 -13.16 -46.63 5.27
C ALA A 135 -12.10 -47.53 5.93
N PRO A 136 -10.96 -47.79 5.26
CA PRO A 136 -9.82 -48.50 5.84
C PRO A 136 -9.30 -47.90 7.15
N ASN A 137 -9.27 -46.56 7.24
CA ASN A 137 -8.80 -45.81 8.38
C ASN A 137 -9.41 -44.40 8.40
N VAL A 138 -9.19 -43.67 9.51
CA VAL A 138 -9.73 -42.33 9.75
C VAL A 138 -9.23 -41.32 8.72
N HIS A 139 -7.95 -41.42 8.31
CA HIS A 139 -7.35 -40.54 7.30
C HIS A 139 -8.05 -40.68 5.94
N THR A 140 -8.32 -41.91 5.52
CA THR A 140 -9.06 -42.19 4.28
C THR A 140 -10.49 -41.69 4.38
N ARG A 141 -11.15 -41.88 5.53
CA ARG A 141 -12.50 -41.36 5.79
C ARG A 141 -12.51 -39.83 5.65
N ASP A 142 -11.62 -39.13 6.34
CA ASP A 142 -11.58 -37.68 6.35
C ASP A 142 -11.22 -37.11 4.98
N ALA A 143 -10.30 -37.75 4.24
CA ALA A 143 -10.00 -37.41 2.86
C ALA A 143 -11.25 -37.53 1.96
N TRP A 144 -11.96 -38.66 2.02
CA TRP A 144 -13.17 -38.88 1.21
C TRP A 144 -14.30 -37.91 1.55
N VAL A 145 -14.55 -37.65 2.84
CA VAL A 145 -15.59 -36.69 3.25
C VAL A 145 -15.24 -35.29 2.78
N ARG A 146 -13.97 -34.87 2.95
CA ARG A 146 -13.51 -33.55 2.50
C ARG A 146 -13.64 -33.39 0.98
N GLY A 147 -13.18 -34.38 0.21
CA GLY A 147 -13.26 -34.34 -1.24
C GLY A 147 -14.70 -34.37 -1.77
N LEU A 148 -15.58 -35.17 -1.16
CA LEU A 148 -16.99 -35.20 -1.55
C LEU A 148 -17.73 -33.91 -1.18
N ASN A 149 -17.48 -33.32 0.00
CA ASN A 149 -18.08 -32.04 0.37
C ASN A 149 -17.69 -30.92 -0.60
N GLN A 150 -16.43 -30.89 -1.06
CA GLN A 150 -16.02 -29.96 -2.12
C GLN A 150 -16.83 -30.15 -3.39
N LEU A 151 -17.00 -31.40 -3.83
CA LEU A 151 -17.71 -31.70 -5.07
C LEU A 151 -19.21 -31.37 -4.96
N ILE A 152 -19.81 -31.60 -3.80
CA ILE A 152 -21.19 -31.19 -3.50
C ILE A 152 -21.30 -29.66 -3.57
N ALA A 153 -20.37 -28.93 -2.96
CA ALA A 153 -20.33 -27.47 -3.05
C ALA A 153 -20.23 -26.98 -4.50
N CYS A 154 -19.33 -27.58 -5.30
CA CYS A 154 -19.24 -27.30 -6.74
C CYS A 154 -20.57 -27.57 -7.47
N CYS A 155 -21.22 -28.72 -7.21
CA CYS A 155 -22.51 -29.05 -7.83
C CYS A 155 -23.60 -28.04 -7.45
N LYS A 156 -23.69 -27.66 -6.18
CA LYS A 156 -24.67 -26.67 -5.69
C LYS A 156 -24.45 -25.30 -6.32
N HIS A 157 -23.21 -24.87 -6.47
CA HIS A 157 -22.88 -23.61 -7.13
C HIS A 157 -23.23 -23.63 -8.62
N LEU A 158 -22.90 -24.71 -9.34
CA LEU A 158 -23.29 -24.87 -10.74
C LEU A 158 -24.83 -24.87 -10.93
N GLN A 159 -25.56 -25.45 -9.98
CA GLN A 159 -27.03 -25.38 -9.97
C GLN A 159 -27.52 -23.95 -9.71
N ALA A 160 -26.93 -23.24 -8.75
CA ALA A 160 -27.26 -21.84 -8.44
C ALA A 160 -27.02 -20.90 -9.64
N GLU A 161 -25.93 -21.08 -10.39
CA GLU A 161 -25.68 -20.32 -11.64
C GLU A 161 -26.77 -20.56 -12.69
N HIS A 162 -27.28 -21.79 -12.79
CA HIS A 162 -28.36 -22.12 -13.71
C HIS A 162 -29.71 -21.53 -13.25
N ASP A 163 -29.98 -21.54 -11.96
CA ASP A 163 -31.17 -20.94 -11.37
C ASP A 163 -31.13 -19.41 -11.47
N GLU A 164 -29.97 -18.78 -11.32
CA GLU A 164 -29.76 -17.34 -11.57
C GLU A 164 -30.04 -17.00 -13.04
N GLU A 165 -29.52 -17.78 -13.98
CA GLU A 165 -29.83 -17.59 -15.41
C GLU A 165 -31.32 -17.65 -15.67
N ARG A 166 -32.01 -18.64 -15.09
CA ARG A 166 -33.46 -18.78 -15.23
C ARG A 166 -34.20 -17.60 -14.60
N TRP A 167 -33.77 -17.14 -13.43
CA TRP A 167 -34.34 -16.00 -12.75
C TRP A 167 -34.15 -14.70 -13.52
N LEU A 168 -32.96 -14.45 -14.07
CA LEU A 168 -32.67 -13.29 -14.93
C LEU A 168 -33.58 -13.28 -16.15
N LYS A 169 -33.78 -14.43 -16.80
CA LYS A 169 -34.74 -14.56 -17.92
C LYS A 169 -36.17 -14.27 -17.50
N ASP A 170 -36.57 -14.61 -16.28
CA ASP A 170 -37.89 -14.26 -15.73
C ASP A 170 -38.01 -12.76 -15.43
N GLN A 171 -36.95 -12.11 -14.94
CA GLN A 171 -36.92 -10.66 -14.77
C GLN A 171 -37.03 -9.91 -16.09
N VAL A 172 -36.36 -10.40 -17.15
CA VAL A 172 -36.52 -9.85 -18.51
C VAL A 172 -37.98 -9.89 -18.95
N ARG A 173 -38.67 -11.02 -18.75
CA ARG A 173 -40.10 -11.16 -19.09
C ARG A 173 -41.00 -10.22 -18.29
N LYS A 174 -40.64 -9.91 -17.04
CA LYS A 174 -41.37 -8.94 -16.20
C LYS A 174 -41.11 -7.49 -16.61
N ALA A 175 -39.90 -7.20 -17.08
CA ALA A 175 -39.50 -5.88 -17.56
C ALA A 175 -40.02 -5.60 -18.99
N ASP A 176 -40.36 -6.63 -19.75
CA ASP A 176 -41.01 -6.54 -21.07
C ASP A 176 -42.48 -6.13 -20.94
N VAL A 177 -42.72 -4.84 -20.69
CA VAL A 177 -44.06 -4.26 -20.48
C VAL A 177 -44.90 -4.29 -21.76
N ASN A 178 -44.26 -4.27 -22.94
CA ASN A 178 -44.93 -4.19 -24.24
C ASN A 178 -45.21 -5.59 -24.85
N GLY A 179 -44.65 -6.66 -24.26
CA GLY A 179 -44.91 -8.05 -24.61
C GLY A 179 -44.26 -8.51 -25.92
N ASN A 180 -43.18 -7.84 -26.36
CA ASN A 180 -42.50 -8.11 -27.62
C ASN A 180 -41.45 -9.25 -27.52
N GLY A 181 -41.16 -9.71 -26.30
CA GLY A 181 -40.21 -10.77 -25.98
C GLY A 181 -38.76 -10.33 -25.72
N SER A 182 -38.46 -9.03 -25.75
CA SER A 182 -37.11 -8.46 -25.74
C SER A 182 -37.08 -7.05 -25.11
N LEU A 183 -35.89 -6.57 -24.70
CA LEU A 183 -35.73 -5.26 -24.06
C LEU A 183 -34.88 -4.33 -24.92
N ASN A 184 -35.38 -3.11 -25.17
CA ASN A 184 -34.55 -2.06 -25.76
C ASN A 184 -33.52 -1.52 -24.74
N PHE A 185 -32.65 -0.61 -25.18
CA PHE A 185 -31.58 -0.11 -24.33
C PHE A 185 -32.06 0.62 -23.06
N GLU A 186 -33.18 1.35 -23.12
CA GLU A 186 -33.74 2.03 -21.94
C GLU A 186 -34.34 1.05 -20.94
N GLU A 187 -35.06 0.04 -21.43
CA GLU A 187 -35.64 -1.03 -20.62
C GLU A 187 -34.55 -1.85 -19.93
N CYS A 188 -33.45 -2.15 -20.63
CA CYS A 188 -32.26 -2.77 -20.04
C CYS A 188 -31.66 -1.93 -18.91
N LEU A 189 -31.53 -0.61 -19.06
CA LEU A 189 -31.04 0.26 -17.99
C LEU A 189 -32.00 0.35 -16.81
N GLY A 190 -33.31 0.39 -17.09
CA GLY A 190 -34.35 0.33 -16.07
C GLY A 190 -34.26 -0.94 -15.23
N LEU A 191 -34.09 -2.10 -15.89
CA LEU A 191 -33.92 -3.37 -15.21
C LEU A 191 -32.61 -3.44 -14.41
N LEU A 192 -31.48 -2.96 -14.94
CA LEU A 192 -30.22 -2.89 -14.18
C LEU A 192 -30.36 -2.04 -12.90
N ASN A 193 -31.07 -0.91 -12.96
CA ASN A 193 -31.33 -0.09 -11.78
C ASN A 193 -32.19 -0.82 -10.75
N GLN A 194 -33.20 -1.59 -11.18
CA GLN A 194 -34.00 -2.44 -10.28
C GLN A 194 -33.17 -3.54 -9.62
N LEU A 195 -32.11 -3.98 -10.30
CA LEU A 195 -31.11 -4.93 -9.80
C LEU A 195 -29.99 -4.26 -8.97
N ASN A 196 -30.12 -2.95 -8.66
CA ASN A 196 -29.13 -2.14 -7.93
C ASN A 196 -27.76 -2.01 -8.63
N ILE A 197 -27.71 -2.12 -9.96
CA ILE A 197 -26.48 -1.94 -10.74
C ILE A 197 -26.46 -0.55 -11.38
N SER A 198 -25.48 0.27 -11.00
CA SER A 198 -25.26 1.61 -11.56
C SER A 198 -24.05 1.62 -12.50
N MET A 199 -24.20 2.17 -13.71
CA MET A 199 -23.12 2.27 -14.68
C MET A 199 -23.22 3.53 -15.55
N ARG A 200 -22.07 4.01 -16.04
CA ARG A 200 -22.01 5.06 -17.07
C ARG A 200 -22.68 4.57 -18.34
N ARG A 201 -23.72 5.28 -18.77
CA ARG A 201 -24.53 4.98 -19.96
C ARG A 201 -23.72 4.68 -21.23
N LYS A 202 -22.57 5.32 -21.43
CA LYS A 202 -21.66 5.08 -22.57
C LYS A 202 -21.03 3.68 -22.57
N GLU A 203 -20.67 3.16 -21.39
CA GLU A 203 -20.07 1.83 -21.22
C GLU A 203 -21.15 0.75 -21.33
N ALA A 204 -22.29 0.95 -20.64
CA ALA A 204 -23.45 0.07 -20.77
C ALA A 204 -23.90 -0.06 -22.23
N LYS A 205 -23.90 1.05 -22.99
CA LYS A 205 -24.24 1.02 -24.43
C LYS A 205 -23.27 0.16 -25.23
N LYS A 206 -21.95 0.22 -24.98
CA LYS A 206 -21.00 -0.65 -25.69
C LYS A 206 -21.29 -2.13 -25.42
N LEU A 207 -21.48 -2.49 -24.15
CA LEU A 207 -21.75 -3.86 -23.74
C LEU A 207 -23.08 -4.39 -24.31
N PHE A 208 -24.11 -3.53 -24.35
CA PHE A 208 -25.38 -3.85 -24.99
C PHE A 208 -25.20 -4.20 -26.48
N HIS A 209 -24.39 -3.45 -27.23
CA HIS A 209 -24.14 -3.75 -28.64
C HIS A 209 -23.30 -5.02 -28.81
N THR A 210 -22.36 -5.29 -27.91
CA THR A 210 -21.57 -6.53 -27.90
C THR A 210 -22.45 -7.76 -27.62
N ALA A 211 -23.45 -7.62 -26.74
CA ALA A 211 -24.39 -8.68 -26.40
C ALA A 211 -25.48 -8.91 -27.47
N ASN A 212 -25.81 -7.91 -28.29
CA ASN A 212 -26.77 -8.02 -29.40
C ASN A 212 -26.18 -8.73 -30.63
N PHE A 213 -25.75 -9.99 -30.47
CA PHE A 213 -25.13 -10.75 -31.56
C PHE A 213 -26.16 -11.27 -32.59
N ARG A 214 -27.44 -11.40 -32.20
CA ARG A 214 -28.56 -11.77 -33.09
C ARG A 214 -29.11 -10.58 -33.86
N LYS A 215 -28.70 -9.35 -33.51
CA LYS A 215 -29.09 -8.08 -34.15
C LYS A 215 -30.61 -7.88 -34.15
N ILE A 216 -31.24 -8.17 -33.01
CA ILE A 216 -32.69 -8.01 -32.86
C ILE A 216 -33.02 -6.52 -32.92
N LYS A 217 -34.09 -6.21 -33.66
CA LYS A 217 -34.65 -4.86 -33.77
C LYS A 217 -36.14 -4.86 -33.50
N ILE A 218 -36.58 -3.94 -32.66
CA ILE A 218 -37.98 -3.70 -32.32
C ILE A 218 -38.26 -2.24 -32.61
N ASP A 219 -39.28 -1.97 -33.43
CA ASP A 219 -39.65 -0.61 -33.86
C ASP A 219 -38.48 0.21 -34.45
N GLY A 220 -37.50 -0.49 -35.04
CA GLY A 220 -36.30 0.10 -35.65
C GLY A 220 -35.12 0.32 -34.68
N GLU A 221 -35.32 0.10 -33.38
CA GLU A 221 -34.31 0.18 -32.34
C GLU A 221 -33.70 -1.18 -32.02
N ASP A 222 -32.42 -1.20 -31.64
CA ASP A 222 -31.75 -2.43 -31.21
C ASP A 222 -32.32 -2.89 -29.85
N ALA A 223 -32.57 -4.20 -29.72
CA ALA A 223 -33.09 -4.83 -28.51
C ALA A 223 -32.35 -6.14 -28.19
N LEU A 224 -32.45 -6.61 -26.95
CA LEU A 224 -31.90 -7.89 -26.49
C LEU A 224 -33.02 -8.86 -26.13
N ASP A 225 -32.96 -10.10 -26.59
CA ASP A 225 -33.79 -11.18 -26.05
C ASP A 225 -33.30 -11.63 -24.65
N PRO A 226 -34.02 -12.52 -23.94
CA PRO A 226 -33.62 -12.98 -22.61
C PRO A 226 -32.24 -13.65 -22.57
N GLU A 227 -31.81 -14.33 -23.65
CA GLU A 227 -30.49 -14.94 -23.74
C GLU A 227 -29.39 -13.86 -23.87
N GLU A 228 -29.61 -12.88 -24.74
CA GLU A 228 -28.70 -11.76 -24.95
C GLU A 228 -28.64 -10.84 -23.73
N PHE A 229 -29.75 -10.65 -23.01
CA PHE A 229 -29.75 -9.90 -21.75
C PHE A 229 -28.94 -10.60 -20.66
N VAL A 230 -29.00 -11.93 -20.55
CA VAL A 230 -28.14 -12.68 -19.60
C VAL A 230 -26.66 -12.45 -19.94
N ILE A 231 -26.30 -12.45 -21.22
CA ILE A 231 -24.92 -12.17 -21.66
C ILE A 231 -24.54 -10.72 -21.35
N PHE A 232 -25.44 -9.77 -21.60
CA PHE A 232 -25.24 -8.37 -21.25
C PHE A 232 -25.04 -8.19 -19.73
N TYR A 233 -25.91 -8.78 -18.91
CA TYR A 233 -25.83 -8.77 -17.45
C TYR A 233 -24.53 -9.39 -16.95
N ARG A 234 -24.20 -10.61 -17.40
CA ARG A 234 -22.95 -11.27 -17.06
C ARG A 234 -21.74 -10.48 -17.54
N SER A 235 -21.78 -9.82 -18.69
CA SER A 235 -20.66 -8.96 -19.14
C SER A 235 -20.41 -7.76 -18.23
N LEU A 236 -21.36 -7.40 -17.35
CA LEU A 236 -21.21 -6.36 -16.33
C LEU A 236 -20.59 -6.90 -15.04
N THR A 237 -20.84 -8.17 -14.70
CA THR A 237 -20.45 -8.80 -13.42
C THR A 237 -19.30 -9.80 -13.55
N HIS A 238 -19.01 -10.26 -14.76
CA HIS A 238 -18.00 -11.27 -15.05
C HIS A 238 -16.61 -10.68 -14.94
N ARG A 239 -15.78 -11.34 -14.13
CA ARG A 239 -14.40 -10.96 -13.86
C ARG A 239 -13.50 -12.15 -14.24
N PRO A 240 -13.29 -12.38 -15.55
CA PRO A 240 -12.59 -13.57 -16.04
C PRO A 240 -11.18 -13.70 -15.45
N GLU A 241 -10.51 -12.57 -15.17
CA GLU A 241 -9.21 -12.54 -14.53
C GLU A 241 -9.25 -13.05 -13.08
N LEU A 242 -10.33 -12.77 -12.35
CA LEU A 242 -10.52 -13.28 -10.99
C LEU A 242 -10.94 -14.75 -11.00
N GLU A 243 -11.76 -15.14 -11.98
CA GLU A 243 -12.11 -16.55 -12.15
C GLU A 243 -10.90 -17.41 -12.49
N GLU A 244 -10.04 -16.97 -13.41
CA GLU A 244 -8.81 -17.69 -13.76
C GLU A 244 -7.87 -17.81 -12.56
N LEU A 245 -7.75 -16.73 -11.77
CA LEU A 245 -7.02 -16.74 -10.51
C LEU A 245 -7.63 -17.74 -9.52
N MET A 246 -8.95 -17.77 -9.35
CA MET A 246 -9.60 -18.74 -8.47
C MET A 246 -9.41 -20.18 -8.94
N LYS A 247 -9.56 -20.41 -10.25
CA LYS A 247 -9.35 -21.71 -10.90
C LYS A 247 -7.90 -22.18 -10.81
N LYS A 248 -6.90 -21.28 -10.72
CA LYS A 248 -5.48 -21.61 -10.52
C LYS A 248 -5.24 -22.32 -9.17
N TYR A 249 -5.88 -21.84 -8.12
CA TYR A 249 -5.73 -22.39 -6.76
C TYR A 249 -6.70 -23.55 -6.48
N SER A 250 -7.80 -23.65 -7.24
CA SER A 250 -8.77 -24.72 -7.12
C SER A 250 -8.39 -25.98 -7.90
N VAL A 251 -8.31 -27.12 -7.21
CA VAL A 251 -7.99 -28.43 -7.83
C VAL A 251 -9.01 -28.85 -8.87
N SER A 252 -10.30 -28.58 -8.61
CA SER A 252 -11.40 -28.88 -9.52
C SER A 252 -11.57 -27.83 -10.62
N ARG A 253 -10.69 -26.82 -10.70
CA ARG A 253 -10.88 -25.62 -11.51
C ARG A 253 -12.24 -24.97 -11.26
N SER A 254 -12.62 -24.92 -9.99
CA SER A 254 -13.82 -24.23 -9.52
C SER A 254 -13.48 -22.79 -9.11
N VAL A 255 -14.49 -21.92 -9.12
CA VAL A 255 -14.44 -20.56 -8.57
C VAL A 255 -14.92 -20.52 -7.10
N LEU A 256 -14.91 -21.68 -6.43
CA LEU A 256 -15.15 -21.82 -5.00
C LEU A 256 -13.85 -22.19 -4.29
N TRP A 257 -13.52 -21.44 -3.25
CA TRP A 257 -12.38 -21.70 -2.39
C TRP A 257 -12.82 -22.10 -1.00
N GLY A 258 -12.18 -23.14 -0.44
CA GLY A 258 -12.20 -23.35 1.00
C GLY A 258 -11.09 -22.53 1.67
N ALA A 259 -10.99 -22.66 3.00
CA ALA A 259 -9.99 -21.95 3.79
C ALA A 259 -8.53 -22.24 3.37
N GLU A 260 -8.25 -23.45 2.86
CA GLU A 260 -6.90 -23.79 2.37
C GLU A 260 -6.53 -23.09 1.07
N GLU A 261 -7.45 -23.05 0.09
CA GLU A 261 -7.22 -22.33 -1.17
C GLU A 261 -7.05 -20.83 -0.90
N LEU A 262 -7.88 -20.23 -0.04
CA LEU A 262 -7.76 -18.84 0.36
C LEU A 262 -6.42 -18.55 1.06
N ARG A 263 -6.00 -19.41 2.01
CA ARG A 263 -4.72 -19.25 2.69
C ARG A 263 -3.55 -19.28 1.71
N ASN A 264 -3.57 -20.21 0.76
CA ASN A 264 -2.49 -20.33 -0.23
C ASN A 264 -2.44 -19.10 -1.14
N PHE A 265 -3.59 -18.57 -1.56
CA PHE A 265 -3.66 -17.30 -2.29
C PHE A 265 -3.07 -16.13 -1.47
N LEU A 266 -3.51 -15.96 -0.22
CA LEU A 266 -3.04 -14.87 0.63
C LEU A 266 -1.52 -14.96 0.89
N TYR A 267 -0.99 -16.16 1.05
CA TYR A 267 0.44 -16.37 1.25
C TYR A 267 1.24 -16.11 -0.04
N GLU A 268 0.85 -16.70 -1.17
CA GLU A 268 1.62 -16.63 -2.40
C GLU A 268 1.48 -15.29 -3.15
N GLU A 269 0.26 -14.74 -3.21
CA GLU A 269 -0.04 -13.55 -4.02
C GLU A 269 -0.07 -12.26 -3.18
N GLN A 270 -0.42 -12.35 -1.89
CA GLN A 270 -0.55 -11.17 -1.01
C GLN A 270 0.56 -11.09 0.06
N ASN A 271 1.42 -12.11 0.16
CA ASN A 271 2.47 -12.22 1.18
C ASN A 271 1.94 -12.07 2.63
N VAL A 272 0.70 -12.52 2.87
CA VAL A 272 0.04 -12.52 4.17
C VAL A 272 -0.04 -13.95 4.70
N SER A 273 0.53 -14.19 5.88
CA SER A 273 0.46 -15.48 6.56
C SER A 273 -0.66 -15.48 7.59
N LEU A 274 -1.73 -16.23 7.31
CA LEU A 274 -2.87 -16.43 8.20
C LEU A 274 -3.05 -17.91 8.57
N SER A 275 -3.67 -18.17 9.72
CA SER A 275 -4.08 -19.52 10.08
C SER A 275 -5.31 -19.96 9.28
N ILE A 276 -5.61 -21.27 9.26
CA ILE A 276 -6.85 -21.78 8.64
C ILE A 276 -8.09 -21.20 9.33
N GLN A 277 -8.06 -21.01 10.65
CA GLN A 277 -9.18 -20.44 11.41
C GLN A 277 -9.44 -18.97 11.06
N ASP A 278 -8.39 -18.20 10.82
CA ASP A 278 -8.51 -16.82 10.36
C ASP A 278 -9.12 -16.78 8.96
N CYS A 279 -8.70 -17.70 8.08
CA CYS A 279 -9.27 -17.82 6.74
C CYS A 279 -10.75 -18.22 6.79
N GLU A 280 -11.16 -19.16 7.65
CA GLU A 280 -12.57 -19.49 7.87
C GLU A 280 -13.38 -18.28 8.32
N SER A 281 -12.83 -17.47 9.22
CA SER A 281 -13.47 -16.24 9.71
C SER A 281 -13.65 -15.21 8.59
N LEU A 282 -12.65 -15.05 7.72
CA LEU A 282 -12.76 -14.20 6.52
C LEU A 282 -13.84 -14.73 5.57
N ILE A 283 -13.93 -16.04 5.37
CA ILE A 283 -14.98 -16.60 4.51
C ILE A 283 -16.36 -16.27 5.08
N ASP A 284 -16.57 -16.46 6.37
CA ASP A 284 -17.86 -16.18 7.00
C ASP A 284 -18.24 -14.69 6.99
N GLU A 285 -17.27 -13.79 7.06
CA GLU A 285 -17.46 -12.33 7.04
C GLU A 285 -17.76 -11.79 5.62
N TYR A 286 -17.04 -12.30 4.62
CA TYR A 286 -17.08 -11.74 3.27
C TYR A 286 -18.05 -12.47 2.33
N GLU A 287 -18.39 -13.73 2.58
CA GLU A 287 -19.34 -14.47 1.74
C GLU A 287 -20.76 -13.88 1.83
N PRO A 288 -21.41 -13.55 0.70
CA PRO A 288 -22.80 -13.11 0.68
C PRO A 288 -23.75 -14.19 1.26
N GLU A 289 -24.78 -13.76 1.99
CA GLU A 289 -25.79 -14.68 2.53
C GLU A 289 -26.68 -15.29 1.42
N THR A 290 -26.80 -14.61 0.28
CA THR A 290 -27.48 -15.11 -0.90
C THR A 290 -26.68 -16.26 -1.53
N ASN A 291 -27.25 -17.47 -1.53
CA ASN A 291 -26.60 -18.70 -2.03
C ASN A 291 -25.35 -19.15 -1.25
N LYS A 292 -25.23 -18.76 0.02
CA LYS A 292 -24.11 -19.14 0.90
C LYS A 292 -23.93 -20.65 0.97
N ILE A 293 -22.74 -21.11 0.58
CA ILE A 293 -22.29 -22.48 0.83
C ILE A 293 -21.34 -22.42 2.02
N SER A 294 -21.81 -22.85 3.18
CA SER A 294 -21.06 -22.78 4.45
C SER A 294 -19.62 -23.29 4.28
N GLY A 295 -18.64 -22.48 4.71
CA GLY A 295 -17.22 -22.80 4.65
C GLY A 295 -16.55 -22.60 3.29
N TYR A 296 -17.25 -22.01 2.31
CA TYR A 296 -16.72 -21.72 0.98
C TYR A 296 -16.86 -20.24 0.61
N LEU A 297 -15.83 -19.72 -0.04
CA LEU A 297 -15.79 -18.39 -0.63
C LEU A 297 -16.11 -18.48 -2.12
N SER A 298 -17.15 -17.79 -2.55
CA SER A 298 -17.50 -17.62 -3.96
C SER A 298 -16.69 -16.50 -4.61
N LEU A 299 -16.81 -16.38 -5.94
CA LEU A 299 -16.24 -15.27 -6.68
C LEU A 299 -16.71 -13.91 -6.15
N GLU A 300 -17.99 -13.80 -5.76
CA GLU A 300 -18.56 -12.58 -5.20
C GLU A 300 -17.98 -12.28 -3.81
N GLY A 301 -17.89 -13.28 -2.94
CA GLY A 301 -17.24 -13.13 -1.63
C GLY A 301 -15.77 -12.73 -1.76
N PHE A 302 -15.05 -13.31 -2.72
CA PHE A 302 -13.67 -12.95 -3.01
C PHE A 302 -13.53 -11.51 -3.53
N GLN A 303 -14.40 -11.07 -4.44
CA GLN A 303 -14.43 -9.68 -4.89
C GLN A 303 -14.65 -8.70 -3.73
N LYS A 304 -15.56 -9.03 -2.81
CA LYS A 304 -15.82 -8.22 -1.62
C LYS A 304 -14.61 -8.17 -0.69
N LEU A 305 -13.97 -9.31 -0.43
CA LEU A 305 -12.74 -9.39 0.36
C LEU A 305 -11.64 -8.48 -0.20
N MET A 306 -11.43 -8.50 -1.51
CA MET A 306 -10.39 -7.71 -2.19
C MET A 306 -10.69 -6.22 -2.27
N THR A 307 -11.93 -5.79 -2.07
CA THR A 307 -12.34 -4.38 -2.24
C THR A 307 -12.54 -3.64 -0.93
N VAL A 308 -12.93 -4.33 0.15
CA VAL A 308 -13.30 -3.69 1.42
C VAL A 308 -12.09 -3.48 2.34
N ASP A 309 -11.14 -4.42 2.38
CA ASP A 309 -10.13 -4.41 3.45
C ASP A 309 -8.67 -4.60 2.99
N GLN A 310 -8.48 -4.73 1.68
CA GLN A 310 -7.16 -4.77 1.05
C GLN A 310 -6.77 -3.37 0.56
N ASP A 311 -5.76 -2.78 1.20
CA ASP A 311 -5.19 -1.50 0.80
C ASP A 311 -3.85 -1.76 0.11
N ILE A 312 -3.60 -1.09 -1.01
CA ILE A 312 -2.29 -1.10 -1.68
C ILE A 312 -1.20 -0.50 -0.77
N PHE A 313 -1.58 0.34 0.19
CA PHE A 313 -0.66 0.91 1.17
C PHE A 313 -0.58 0.08 2.45
N ASN A 314 0.64 -0.15 2.92
CA ASN A 314 0.87 -0.78 4.22
C ASN A 314 0.29 0.10 5.34
N LYS A 315 -0.78 -0.40 6.00
CA LYS A 315 -1.48 0.31 7.09
C LYS A 315 -0.53 0.72 8.23
N ARG A 316 0.60 0.03 8.46
CA ARG A 316 1.61 0.39 9.48
C ARG A 316 2.29 1.73 9.20
N HIS A 317 2.38 2.16 7.95
CA HIS A 317 3.01 3.43 7.58
C HIS A 317 2.14 4.65 7.91
N ARG A 318 0.86 4.44 8.26
CA ARG A 318 -0.09 5.49 8.67
C ARG A 318 0.16 6.00 10.09
N ILE A 319 1.00 5.32 10.87
CA ILE A 319 1.49 5.77 12.17
C ILE A 319 3.01 5.96 12.11
N ILE A 320 3.59 6.54 13.17
CA ILE A 320 5.04 6.59 13.33
C ILE A 320 5.53 5.15 13.53
N TYR A 321 6.34 4.65 12.60
CA TYR A 321 6.84 3.27 12.58
C TYR A 321 8.36 3.17 12.37
N GLN A 322 8.98 4.27 11.92
CA GLN A 322 10.42 4.34 11.77
C GLN A 322 11.06 4.67 13.12
N ASP A 323 12.31 4.28 13.32
CA ASP A 323 13.07 4.68 14.51
C ASP A 323 13.26 6.20 14.48
N MET A 324 12.77 6.90 15.51
CA MET A 324 12.85 8.36 15.65
C MET A 324 13.93 8.81 16.64
N THR A 325 14.78 7.88 17.09
CA THR A 325 15.84 8.09 18.10
C THR A 325 17.23 8.27 17.50
N GLN A 326 17.38 8.18 16.18
CA GLN A 326 18.65 8.42 15.49
C GLN A 326 18.94 9.93 15.34
N PRO A 327 20.19 10.32 15.08
CA PRO A 327 20.54 11.72 14.82
C PRO A 327 19.69 12.36 13.71
N LEU A 328 19.33 13.64 13.86
CA LEU A 328 18.52 14.37 12.88
C LEU A 328 19.10 14.33 11.44
N THR A 329 20.43 14.23 11.28
CA THR A 329 21.09 14.09 9.98
C THR A 329 20.69 12.82 9.24
N HIS A 330 20.11 11.82 9.92
CA HIS A 330 19.66 10.55 9.36
C HIS A 330 18.27 10.60 8.73
N TYR A 331 17.60 11.77 8.71
CA TYR A 331 16.23 11.90 8.20
C TYR A 331 16.16 12.91 7.05
N TYR A 332 15.30 12.63 6.08
CA TYR A 332 14.73 13.65 5.22
C TYR A 332 13.68 14.44 6.00
N ILE A 333 13.63 15.75 5.77
CA ILE A 333 12.78 16.69 6.50
C ILE A 333 11.90 17.44 5.48
N ALA A 334 10.59 17.38 5.67
CA ALA A 334 9.63 18.11 4.85
C ALA A 334 9.91 19.62 4.98
N SER A 335 10.29 20.27 3.87
CA SER A 335 10.82 21.64 3.88
C SER A 335 10.11 22.52 2.87
N SER A 336 9.78 23.76 3.27
CA SER A 336 9.14 24.76 2.43
C SER A 336 10.11 25.90 2.11
N HIS A 337 10.04 26.40 0.88
CA HIS A 337 10.73 27.59 0.41
C HIS A 337 9.74 28.76 0.33
N ASN A 338 10.18 29.96 0.70
CA ASN A 338 9.38 31.19 0.75
C ASN A 338 7.97 30.94 1.28
N THR A 339 7.88 30.33 2.47
CA THR A 339 6.63 29.76 3.03
C THR A 339 5.48 30.77 3.12
N TYR A 340 5.80 32.06 3.21
CA TYR A 340 4.84 33.15 3.26
C TYR A 340 4.10 33.36 1.92
N LEU A 341 4.67 32.98 0.77
CA LEU A 341 4.07 33.21 -0.54
C LEU A 341 2.94 32.22 -0.85
N THR A 342 1.79 32.76 -1.24
CA THR A 342 0.62 31.97 -1.69
C THR A 342 0.46 31.91 -3.21
N GLN A 343 1.28 32.67 -3.96
CA GLN A 343 1.25 32.73 -5.43
C GLN A 343 2.69 32.80 -6.03
N GLY A 344 2.90 33.61 -7.06
CA GLY A 344 4.19 33.80 -7.74
C GLY A 344 5.24 34.54 -6.88
N GLN A 345 6.49 34.51 -7.32
CA GLN A 345 7.63 35.14 -6.60
C GLN A 345 7.69 36.65 -6.81
N LEU A 346 7.24 37.16 -7.97
CA LEU A 346 7.34 38.59 -8.32
C LEU A 346 6.07 39.40 -7.96
N TYR A 347 4.92 38.73 -8.04
CA TYR A 347 3.60 39.25 -7.73
C TYR A 347 2.83 38.16 -6.99
N GLY A 348 2.23 38.51 -5.85
CA GLY A 348 1.53 37.53 -5.02
C GLY A 348 1.35 37.99 -3.58
N GLU A 349 0.45 37.33 -2.87
CA GLU A 349 0.18 37.61 -1.47
C GLU A 349 1.13 36.83 -0.54
N SER A 350 1.85 37.56 0.31
CA SER A 350 2.43 37.06 1.56
C SER A 350 1.31 36.86 2.58
N SER A 351 1.21 35.66 3.16
CA SER A 351 0.13 35.31 4.08
C SER A 351 0.62 34.41 5.23
N ILE A 352 0.05 34.65 6.41
CA ILE A 352 0.18 33.76 7.58
C ILE A 352 -0.36 32.36 7.26
N GLU A 353 -1.35 32.26 6.39
CA GLU A 353 -1.99 31.00 6.01
C GLU A 353 -0.99 30.04 5.33
N GLY A 354 0.01 30.56 4.60
CA GLY A 354 1.08 29.72 4.01
C GLY A 354 1.83 28.89 5.06
N TYR A 355 2.15 29.51 6.21
CA TYR A 355 2.78 28.83 7.34
C TYR A 355 1.86 27.80 7.98
N ILE A 356 0.59 28.15 8.19
CA ILE A 356 -0.41 27.24 8.79
C ILE A 356 -0.58 26.01 7.90
N GLN A 357 -0.79 26.20 6.60
CA GLN A 357 -0.98 25.10 5.65
C GLN A 357 0.26 24.21 5.55
N ALA A 358 1.46 24.78 5.50
CA ALA A 358 2.70 24.01 5.50
C ALA A 358 2.80 23.13 6.76
N LEU A 359 2.57 23.70 7.95
CA LEU A 359 2.61 22.96 9.22
C LEU A 359 1.54 21.86 9.31
N MET A 360 0.31 22.13 8.88
CA MET A 360 -0.79 21.17 8.87
C MET A 360 -0.58 20.02 7.89
N ARG A 361 0.20 20.25 6.82
CA ARG A 361 0.66 19.21 5.88
C ARG A 361 1.84 18.38 6.39
N GLY A 362 2.35 18.69 7.59
CA GLY A 362 3.48 18.01 8.21
C GLY A 362 4.84 18.62 7.88
N CYS A 363 4.91 19.79 7.22
CA CYS A 363 6.18 20.49 6.96
C CYS A 363 6.89 20.85 8.27
N ARG A 364 8.21 20.64 8.35
CA ARG A 364 9.04 20.80 9.55
C ARG A 364 10.18 21.81 9.38
N CYS A 365 10.43 22.34 8.18
CA CYS A 365 11.36 23.43 7.94
C CYS A 365 10.66 24.55 7.16
N LEU A 366 10.55 25.74 7.75
CA LEU A 366 9.82 26.88 7.21
C LEU A 366 10.79 28.04 6.97
N GLU A 367 10.63 28.75 5.87
CA GLU A 367 11.45 29.91 5.54
C GLU A 367 10.77 31.22 5.95
N ILE A 368 11.55 32.15 6.48
CA ILE A 368 11.08 33.45 6.95
C ILE A 368 12.06 34.54 6.49
N ASP A 369 11.65 35.30 5.49
CA ASP A 369 12.45 36.38 4.90
C ASP A 369 12.11 37.70 5.58
N THR A 370 13.03 38.18 6.41
CA THR A 370 12.78 39.28 7.33
C THR A 370 13.43 40.57 6.86
N TRP A 371 12.63 41.63 6.84
CA TRP A 371 13.00 42.95 6.36
C TRP A 371 12.59 44.03 7.36
N ASN A 372 13.25 45.19 7.28
CA ASN A 372 12.90 46.34 8.11
C ASN A 372 11.50 46.85 7.74
N GLY A 373 10.58 46.88 8.70
CA GLY A 373 9.26 47.50 8.52
C GLY A 373 9.16 48.88 9.16
N SER A 374 8.01 49.53 8.96
CA SER A 374 7.69 50.82 9.56
C SER A 374 7.61 50.73 11.09
N ASP A 375 7.82 51.86 11.77
CA ASP A 375 7.75 51.97 13.24
C ASP A 375 8.68 51.00 14.00
N GLY A 376 9.73 50.52 13.33
CA GLY A 376 10.68 49.56 13.90
C GLY A 376 10.08 48.17 14.10
N GLU A 377 9.02 47.79 13.39
CA GLU A 377 8.46 46.43 13.38
C GLU A 377 9.08 45.60 12.25
N PRO A 378 9.69 44.42 12.52
CA PRO A 378 10.16 43.53 11.47
C PRO A 378 8.98 42.96 10.66
N VAL A 379 9.12 42.98 9.34
CA VAL A 379 8.13 42.47 8.38
C VAL A 379 8.68 41.30 7.59
N ILE A 380 7.78 40.53 6.97
CA ILE A 380 8.09 39.41 6.07
C ILE A 380 7.48 39.69 4.71
N TYR A 381 8.31 39.59 3.67
CA TYR A 381 7.92 39.62 2.26
C TYR A 381 9.13 39.25 1.38
N HIS A 382 8.90 39.11 0.07
CA HIS A 382 10.00 38.88 -0.87
C HIS A 382 10.61 40.22 -1.30
N GLY A 383 11.85 40.48 -0.90
CA GLY A 383 12.53 41.76 -1.11
C GLY A 383 12.54 42.23 -2.57
N TYR A 384 12.43 43.55 -2.77
CA TYR A 384 12.47 44.18 -4.10
C TYR A 384 11.40 43.68 -5.11
N THR A 385 10.31 43.10 -4.60
CA THR A 385 9.15 42.66 -5.41
C THR A 385 7.86 43.40 -5.03
N LEU A 386 6.78 43.12 -5.75
CA LEU A 386 5.45 43.71 -5.52
C LEU A 386 4.58 42.89 -4.55
N THR A 387 5.21 42.09 -3.69
CA THR A 387 4.50 41.30 -2.67
C THR A 387 4.11 42.18 -1.48
N ASN A 388 2.97 41.89 -0.84
CA ASN A 388 2.57 42.60 0.38
C ASN A 388 3.41 42.15 1.58
N GLN A 389 3.39 42.96 2.63
CA GLN A 389 4.12 42.72 3.88
C GLN A 389 3.19 42.13 4.94
N ILE A 390 3.70 41.17 5.71
CA ILE A 390 3.06 40.65 6.93
C ILE A 390 4.01 40.84 8.12
N LEU A 391 3.47 40.92 9.33
CA LEU A 391 4.30 41.18 10.50
C LEU A 391 4.99 39.91 10.99
N PHE A 392 6.28 40.01 11.32
CA PHE A 392 7.07 38.89 11.83
C PHE A 392 6.46 38.28 13.11
N ARG A 393 5.95 39.14 14.01
CA ARG A 393 5.32 38.71 15.26
C ARG A 393 4.07 37.84 15.02
N ASP A 394 3.24 38.19 14.05
CA ASP A 394 1.97 37.49 13.77
C ASP A 394 2.26 36.10 13.18
N VAL A 395 3.31 35.97 12.37
CA VAL A 395 3.81 34.68 11.87
C VAL A 395 4.31 33.79 13.02
N LEU A 396 5.05 34.34 13.99
CA LEU A 396 5.49 33.57 15.16
C LEU A 396 4.31 33.10 16.03
N GLU A 397 3.26 33.90 16.17
CA GLU A 397 2.03 33.51 16.88
C GLU A 397 1.34 32.32 16.20
N ALA A 398 1.23 32.37 14.87
CA ALA A 398 0.71 31.25 14.09
C ALA A 398 1.59 30.01 14.21
N VAL A 399 2.92 30.15 14.08
CA VAL A 399 3.86 29.03 14.26
C VAL A 399 3.69 28.41 15.65
N LYS A 400 3.61 29.20 16.72
CA LYS A 400 3.39 28.70 18.09
C LYS A 400 2.11 27.86 18.18
N GLN A 401 1.02 28.30 17.56
CA GLN A 401 -0.28 27.65 17.63
C GLN A 401 -0.35 26.34 16.82
N TYR A 402 0.34 26.28 15.68
CA TYR A 402 0.18 25.20 14.69
C TYR A 402 1.38 24.27 14.57
N ALA A 403 2.57 24.65 15.09
CA ALA A 403 3.81 23.89 14.94
C ALA A 403 3.64 22.40 15.22
N PHE A 404 2.91 22.06 16.27
CA PHE A 404 2.78 20.68 16.74
C PHE A 404 1.38 20.07 16.61
N ARG A 405 0.52 20.62 15.73
CA ARG A 405 -0.84 20.12 15.49
C ARG A 405 -0.85 18.81 14.69
N ALA A 406 -0.07 18.75 13.62
CA ALA A 406 0.00 17.58 12.73
C ALA A 406 1.13 16.61 13.11
N SER A 407 2.18 17.08 13.78
CA SER A 407 3.35 16.29 14.16
C SER A 407 3.95 16.80 15.45
N GLN A 408 4.37 15.91 16.34
CA GLN A 408 5.07 16.28 17.58
C GLN A 408 6.56 16.62 17.36
N TYR A 409 7.11 16.28 16.19
CA TYR A 409 8.54 16.38 15.92
C TYR A 409 9.00 17.82 15.63
N PRO A 410 10.32 18.10 15.76
CA PRO A 410 10.84 19.45 15.81
C PRO A 410 10.51 20.28 14.57
N VAL A 411 10.43 21.59 14.75
CA VAL A 411 10.27 22.56 13.65
C VAL A 411 11.51 23.43 13.55
N ILE A 412 11.96 23.71 12.34
CA ILE A 412 13.14 24.53 12.04
C ILE A 412 12.68 25.79 11.31
N LEU A 413 13.02 26.96 11.85
CA LEU A 413 12.78 28.24 11.21
C LEU A 413 14.07 28.70 10.53
N SER A 414 14.08 28.67 9.19
CA SER A 414 15.17 29.18 8.35
C SER A 414 14.99 30.68 8.17
N LEU A 415 15.79 31.47 8.88
CA LEU A 415 15.74 32.93 8.78
C LEU A 415 16.63 33.42 7.62
N GLU A 416 16.04 34.17 6.70
CA GLU A 416 16.75 35.06 5.79
C GLU A 416 16.64 36.48 6.34
N ASN A 417 17.77 37.06 6.77
CA ASN A 417 17.76 38.28 7.58
C ASN A 417 18.33 39.47 6.83
N HIS A 418 17.48 40.46 6.58
CA HIS A 418 17.80 41.76 5.98
C HIS A 418 17.50 42.94 6.91
N CYS A 419 17.21 42.65 8.19
CA CYS A 419 16.91 43.68 9.19
C CYS A 419 18.18 44.38 9.69
N ASP A 420 18.05 45.63 10.13
CA ASP A 420 19.10 46.32 10.86
C ASP A 420 19.25 45.78 12.30
N ILE A 421 20.33 46.15 12.99
CA ILE A 421 20.61 45.63 14.34
C ILE A 421 19.45 45.88 15.33
N PRO A 422 18.85 47.09 15.43
CA PRO A 422 17.68 47.32 16.29
C PRO A 422 16.51 46.37 16.02
N GLN A 423 16.15 46.17 14.74
CA GLN A 423 15.05 45.26 14.39
C GLN A 423 15.44 43.79 14.59
N GLN A 424 16.70 43.40 14.40
CA GLN A 424 17.19 42.05 14.76
C GLN A 424 17.10 41.76 16.26
N VAL A 425 17.40 42.73 17.13
CA VAL A 425 17.21 42.60 18.59
C VAL A 425 15.73 42.37 18.90
N LYS A 426 14.84 43.09 18.21
CA LYS A 426 13.39 42.93 18.34
C LYS A 426 12.90 41.58 17.82
N MET A 427 13.46 41.07 16.72
CA MET A 427 13.22 39.71 16.24
C MET A 427 13.60 38.69 17.32
N ALA A 428 14.78 38.79 17.91
CA ALA A 428 15.24 37.89 18.96
C ALA A 428 14.32 37.93 20.20
N TYR A 429 13.85 39.13 20.57
CA TYR A 429 12.84 39.33 21.61
C TYR A 429 11.52 38.60 21.27
N TYR A 430 10.97 38.79 20.06
CA TYR A 430 9.74 38.12 19.64
C TYR A 430 9.89 36.59 19.57
N ILE A 431 10.97 36.08 18.97
CA ILE A 431 11.24 34.64 18.93
C ILE A 431 11.24 34.06 20.35
N THR A 432 11.94 34.73 21.28
CA THR A 432 12.08 34.24 22.66
C THR A 432 10.79 34.30 23.45
N THR A 433 10.03 35.40 23.33
CA THR A 433 8.82 35.65 24.12
C THR A 433 7.60 34.92 23.58
N ILE A 434 7.41 34.93 22.27
CA ILE A 434 6.24 34.30 21.62
C ILE A 434 6.39 32.79 21.68
N LEU A 435 7.50 32.21 21.21
CA LEU A 435 7.68 30.76 21.15
C LEU A 435 7.87 30.14 22.55
N GLY A 436 8.42 30.91 23.50
CA GLY A 436 8.44 30.53 24.92
C GLY A 436 9.14 29.19 25.19
N GLU A 437 8.38 28.23 25.72
CA GLU A 437 8.84 26.87 26.06
C GLU A 437 9.14 25.98 24.85
N TYR A 438 8.55 26.30 23.70
CA TYR A 438 8.78 25.56 22.45
C TYR A 438 10.13 25.90 21.84
N LEU A 439 10.68 27.09 22.08
CA LEU A 439 12.00 27.44 21.57
C LEU A 439 13.09 26.63 22.26
N TYR A 440 13.96 25.99 21.48
CA TYR A 440 15.18 25.38 21.99
C TYR A 440 16.22 26.46 22.33
N LYS A 441 16.74 26.44 23.56
CA LYS A 441 17.66 27.47 24.07
C LYS A 441 18.97 26.91 24.61
N GLU A 442 19.04 25.60 24.83
CA GLU A 442 20.19 24.99 25.48
C GLU A 442 21.43 25.07 24.58
N PRO A 443 22.60 25.46 25.11
CA PRO A 443 23.84 25.42 24.34
C PRO A 443 24.19 23.97 23.97
N ILE A 444 24.97 23.82 22.89
CA ILE A 444 25.51 22.50 22.52
C ILE A 444 26.52 22.08 23.59
N GLY A 445 26.36 20.89 24.16
CA GLY A 445 27.28 20.32 25.13
C GLY A 445 28.68 20.12 24.55
N GLN A 446 29.72 20.25 25.40
CA GLN A 446 31.11 20.14 24.95
C GLN A 446 31.45 18.77 24.35
N ASP A 447 30.77 17.71 24.81
CA ASP A 447 30.99 16.33 24.35
C ASP A 447 30.03 15.91 23.21
N GLU A 448 29.10 16.77 22.80
CA GLU A 448 28.19 16.47 21.70
C GLU A 448 28.93 16.50 20.36
N LYS A 449 28.72 15.46 19.54
CA LYS A 449 29.41 15.27 18.26
C LYS A 449 28.47 15.09 17.07
N GLU A 450 27.18 15.00 17.32
CA GLU A 450 26.13 14.75 16.34
C GLU A 450 24.85 15.45 16.74
N HIS A 451 23.93 15.63 15.79
CA HIS A 451 22.64 16.22 16.09
C HIS A 451 21.81 15.33 17.01
N PRO A 452 21.00 15.91 17.91
CA PRO A 452 20.02 15.14 18.66
C PRO A 452 19.00 14.48 17.74
N SER A 453 18.20 13.57 18.29
CA SER A 453 17.16 12.88 17.55
C SER A 453 15.87 13.69 17.44
N PRO A 454 15.01 13.39 16.44
CA PRO A 454 13.66 13.93 16.42
C PRO A 454 12.91 13.72 17.74
N GLU A 455 13.05 12.54 18.35
CA GLU A 455 12.38 12.19 19.60
C GLU A 455 12.86 13.04 20.78
N SER A 456 14.18 13.27 20.92
CA SER A 456 14.71 14.08 22.04
C SER A 456 14.38 15.57 21.92
N LEU A 457 14.13 16.05 20.69
CA LEU A 457 13.73 17.42 20.39
C LEU A 457 12.21 17.56 20.21
N ALA A 458 11.42 16.56 20.61
CA ALA A 458 9.96 16.61 20.49
C ALA A 458 9.40 17.92 21.06
N ARG A 459 8.50 18.53 20.31
CA ARG A 459 7.88 19.83 20.60
C ARG A 459 8.87 20.98 20.75
N LYS A 460 10.02 20.93 20.06
CA LYS A 460 10.98 22.04 20.01
C LYS A 460 11.01 22.74 18.65
N ILE A 461 11.24 24.05 18.70
CA ILE A 461 11.45 24.93 17.55
C ILE A 461 12.89 25.38 17.59
N LEU A 462 13.61 25.21 16.49
CA LEU A 462 15.02 25.56 16.34
C LEU A 462 15.18 26.68 15.30
N ILE A 463 16.17 27.53 15.51
CA ILE A 463 16.49 28.63 14.59
C ILE A 463 17.70 28.24 13.74
N LYS A 464 17.55 28.35 12.42
CA LYS A 464 18.65 28.29 11.46
C LYS A 464 18.98 29.71 11.03
N GLY A 465 20.25 30.10 11.17
CA GLY A 465 20.72 31.46 10.88
C GLY A 465 22.24 31.60 11.03
N LYS A 466 22.77 32.81 10.81
CA LYS A 466 24.19 33.12 11.00
C LYS A 466 24.55 33.06 12.50
N LYS A 467 25.75 32.58 12.85
CA LYS A 467 26.24 32.50 14.23
C LYS A 467 27.60 33.19 14.37
N LEU A 468 27.74 34.06 15.38
CA LEU A 468 29.01 34.72 15.73
C LEU A 468 29.98 33.69 16.31
N LYS A 469 31.27 33.85 16.01
CA LYS A 469 32.33 33.02 16.63
C LYS A 469 32.54 33.46 18.08
N ASP A 470 32.68 32.50 19.00
CA ASP A 470 32.71 32.74 20.45
C ASP A 470 33.95 33.55 20.97
N GLU A 471 34.90 33.95 20.12
CA GLU A 471 36.17 34.56 20.58
C GLU A 471 36.61 35.89 19.97
N LEU A 472 35.89 36.51 19.03
CA LEU A 472 36.28 37.84 18.53
C LEU A 472 35.06 38.72 18.27
N VAL A 473 34.99 39.85 18.97
CA VAL A 473 34.33 41.05 18.47
C VAL A 473 35.08 41.41 17.18
N MET A 474 34.48 41.09 16.03
CA MET A 474 35.10 41.24 14.71
C MET A 474 35.54 42.70 14.48
N SER A 475 36.78 42.90 14.02
CA SER A 475 37.21 44.16 13.43
C SER A 475 36.51 44.38 12.09
N GLU A 476 36.34 45.64 11.68
CA GLU A 476 35.58 46.02 10.48
C GLU A 476 36.15 45.46 9.16
N GLU A 477 37.41 45.00 9.18
CA GLU A 477 38.11 44.43 8.02
C GLU A 477 37.64 43.00 7.66
N ASP A 478 37.19 42.19 8.63
CA ASP A 478 36.72 40.81 8.37
C ASP A 478 35.30 40.77 7.76
N ASP A 479 34.52 41.86 7.92
CA ASP A 479 33.16 42.01 7.39
C ASP A 479 33.16 42.26 5.88
N PHE A 480 34.14 43.04 5.39
CA PHE A 480 34.24 43.43 3.97
C PHE A 480 34.60 42.26 3.07
N LEU A 481 35.37 41.29 3.58
CA LEU A 481 35.78 40.10 2.85
C LEU A 481 34.64 39.08 2.63
N LEU A 482 33.56 39.15 3.43
CA LEU A 482 32.42 38.24 3.32
C LEU A 482 31.40 38.69 2.24
N GLU A 483 31.31 40.00 1.97
CA GLU A 483 30.39 40.57 0.96
C GLU A 483 30.89 40.33 -0.47
N GLU A 484 32.18 40.57 -0.74
CA GLU A 484 32.82 40.23 -2.04
C GLU A 484 32.68 38.74 -2.40
N GLU A 485 32.47 37.92 -1.37
CA GLU A 485 32.43 36.48 -1.47
C GLU A 485 31.00 35.97 -1.76
N GLU A 486 29.95 36.50 -1.12
CA GLU A 486 28.54 36.23 -1.49
C GLU A 486 28.28 36.60 -2.99
N GLU A 487 28.80 37.74 -3.47
CA GLU A 487 28.76 38.12 -4.89
C GLU A 487 29.49 37.12 -5.80
N ARG A 488 30.58 36.50 -5.32
CA ARG A 488 31.29 35.44 -6.06
C ARG A 488 30.52 34.12 -6.14
N GLU A 489 29.69 33.79 -5.14
CA GLU A 489 28.86 32.57 -5.20
C GLU A 489 27.75 32.72 -6.24
N GLU A 490 27.15 33.91 -6.28
CA GLU A 490 26.18 34.29 -7.30
C GLU A 490 26.85 34.35 -8.68
N ALA A 491 28.08 34.91 -8.77
CA ALA A 491 28.87 34.90 -10.00
C ALA A 491 29.30 33.48 -10.44
N LEU A 492 29.62 32.57 -9.52
CA LEU A 492 29.96 31.17 -9.83
C LEU A 492 28.73 30.39 -10.26
N ALA A 493 27.59 30.60 -9.60
CA ALA A 493 26.30 30.06 -10.02
C ALA A 493 25.95 30.55 -11.43
N ASN A 494 26.13 31.85 -11.70
CA ASN A 494 25.90 32.45 -13.01
C ASN A 494 26.89 31.91 -14.08
N ALA A 495 28.17 31.78 -13.76
CA ALA A 495 29.20 31.23 -14.67
C ALA A 495 28.94 29.76 -15.03
N LEU A 496 28.46 28.96 -14.07
CA LEU A 496 28.09 27.56 -14.30
C LEU A 496 26.77 27.43 -15.09
N THR A 497 25.85 28.39 -14.98
CA THR A 497 24.64 28.41 -15.83
C THR A 497 24.96 28.79 -17.28
N ALA A 498 25.90 29.71 -17.51
CA ALA A 498 26.30 30.16 -18.85
C ALA A 498 26.99 29.07 -19.68
N SER A 499 27.59 28.04 -19.07
CA SER A 499 28.25 26.96 -19.80
C SER A 499 27.30 25.88 -20.34
N SER A 500 25.98 26.04 -20.19
CA SER A 500 24.97 25.02 -20.52
C SER A 500 24.04 25.34 -21.69
N THR A 501 24.20 26.50 -22.35
CA THR A 501 23.48 26.81 -23.60
C THR A 501 24.37 26.62 -24.83
N PRO A 502 23.92 25.90 -25.88
CA PRO A 502 24.58 25.94 -27.18
C PRO A 502 24.44 27.35 -27.76
N VAL A 503 25.53 27.83 -28.37
CA VAL A 503 25.61 29.12 -29.06
C VAL A 503 24.49 29.23 -30.09
N THR A 504 23.56 30.15 -29.88
CA THR A 504 22.75 30.76 -30.95
C THR A 504 22.95 32.26 -30.88
N ASP A 505 23.49 32.82 -31.97
CA ASP A 505 23.63 34.25 -32.19
C ASP A 505 22.25 34.93 -32.12
N ASP A 506 21.95 35.59 -31.00
CA ASP A 506 21.07 36.76 -30.97
C ASP A 506 21.44 37.60 -29.75
N ALA A 507 22.21 38.65 -30.01
CA ALA A 507 22.54 39.71 -29.08
C ALA A 507 21.35 40.68 -28.99
N ASP A 508 20.71 40.78 -27.82
CA ASP A 508 20.13 42.02 -27.26
C ASP A 508 19.28 41.72 -26.00
N VAL A 509 19.92 41.22 -24.95
CA VAL A 509 19.36 41.32 -23.59
C VAL A 509 20.28 42.22 -22.78
N ILE A 510 19.95 43.51 -22.76
CA ILE A 510 20.58 44.50 -21.88
C ILE A 510 20.10 44.19 -20.45
N PRO A 511 20.98 43.81 -19.50
CA PRO A 511 20.59 43.69 -18.10
C PRO A 511 20.23 45.09 -17.55
N PRO A 512 19.20 45.21 -16.72
CA PRO A 512 18.83 46.50 -16.14
C PRO A 512 19.97 47.05 -15.26
N PRO A 513 20.20 48.37 -15.25
CA PRO A 513 21.30 48.96 -14.50
C PRO A 513 21.03 48.83 -12.99
N MET A 514 21.87 48.07 -12.29
CA MET A 514 21.96 48.13 -10.83
C MET A 514 22.56 49.47 -10.44
N LEU A 515 21.71 50.40 -9.99
CA LEU A 515 22.17 51.53 -9.19
C LEU A 515 22.72 50.96 -7.88
N SER A 516 24.01 51.22 -7.64
CA SER A 516 24.75 50.80 -6.45
C SER A 516 24.02 51.27 -5.18
N ALA A 517 23.41 50.36 -4.45
CA ALA A 517 23.03 50.60 -3.07
C ALA A 517 24.31 50.67 -2.25
N GLU A 518 24.59 51.84 -1.68
CA GLU A 518 25.75 52.12 -0.85
C GLU A 518 25.88 51.07 0.28
N GLY A 519 27.07 50.50 0.39
CA GLY A 519 27.41 49.38 1.27
C GLY A 519 27.03 49.61 2.73
N ARG A 520 26.19 48.71 3.24
CA ARG A 520 26.03 48.47 4.67
C ARG A 520 26.32 46.99 4.93
N SER A 521 27.47 46.75 5.55
CA SER A 521 27.81 45.44 6.11
C SER A 521 26.62 44.82 6.86
N LYS A 522 26.20 43.62 6.46
CA LYS A 522 25.13 42.82 7.11
C LYS A 522 25.61 42.23 8.45
N ARG A 523 25.84 43.09 9.44
CA ARG A 523 26.15 42.70 10.83
C ARG A 523 24.97 41.94 11.47
N ILE A 524 25.27 40.94 12.30
CA ILE A 524 24.27 40.18 13.08
C ILE A 524 24.24 40.62 14.55
N ALA A 525 23.04 40.80 15.10
CA ALA A 525 22.83 41.09 16.51
C ALA A 525 23.20 39.88 17.38
N VAL A 526 23.87 40.13 18.51
CA VAL A 526 24.31 39.08 19.45
C VAL A 526 23.12 38.29 19.98
N GLU A 527 22.00 38.97 20.26
CA GLU A 527 20.75 38.39 20.75
C GLU A 527 20.18 37.38 19.75
N LEU A 528 20.16 37.72 18.46
CA LEU A 528 19.66 36.83 17.42
C LEU A 528 20.64 35.66 17.19
N SER A 529 21.94 35.94 17.22
CA SER A 529 22.98 34.95 17.06
C SER A 529 22.96 33.87 18.16
N ARG A 530 22.65 34.25 19.40
CA ARG A 530 22.52 33.33 20.55
C ARG A 530 21.40 32.31 20.41
N LEU A 531 20.40 32.57 19.57
CA LEU A 531 19.29 31.64 19.32
C LEU A 531 19.63 30.53 18.33
N VAL A 532 20.80 30.61 17.68
CA VAL A 532 21.28 29.63 16.70
C VAL A 532 22.14 28.58 17.40
N ASN A 533 21.72 27.32 17.34
CA ASN A 533 22.40 26.19 18.00
C ASN A 533 22.82 25.15 16.95
N TYR A 534 21.96 24.18 16.68
CA TYR A 534 22.25 23.02 15.82
C TYR A 534 22.26 23.29 14.31
N PHE A 535 21.80 24.48 13.89
CA PHE A 535 21.67 24.86 12.48
C PHE A 535 22.39 26.19 12.21
N ALA A 536 23.69 26.22 12.50
CA ALA A 536 24.53 27.37 12.20
C ALA A 536 24.80 27.43 10.69
N ALA A 537 24.23 28.43 10.02
CA ALA A 537 24.44 28.64 8.60
C ALA A 537 25.86 29.16 8.36
N LYS A 538 26.60 28.44 7.51
CA LYS A 538 27.95 28.79 7.07
C LYS A 538 28.03 28.68 5.55
N ARG A 539 28.82 29.56 4.95
CA ARG A 539 29.04 29.56 3.51
C ARG A 539 29.88 28.35 3.12
N PHE A 540 29.45 27.64 2.08
CA PHE A 540 30.16 26.46 1.60
C PHE A 540 31.35 26.87 0.73
N SER A 541 32.49 26.24 0.97
CA SER A 541 33.71 26.42 0.16
C SER A 541 34.07 25.13 -0.58
N SER A 542 34.29 24.05 0.17
CA SER A 542 34.62 22.72 -0.36
C SER A 542 34.23 21.63 0.63
N PHE A 543 34.01 20.41 0.12
CA PHE A 543 33.77 19.24 0.98
C PHE A 543 34.98 18.88 1.84
N GLU A 544 36.20 19.19 1.38
CA GLU A 544 37.43 18.98 2.15
C GLU A 544 37.47 19.88 3.39
N GLU A 545 37.17 21.18 3.24
CA GLU A 545 37.09 22.09 4.38
C GLU A 545 35.99 21.65 5.35
N CYS A 546 34.82 21.26 4.82
CA CYS A 546 33.71 20.79 5.65
C CYS A 546 34.12 19.57 6.50
N ARG A 547 34.82 18.59 5.92
CA ARG A 547 35.28 17.42 6.66
C ARG A 547 36.26 17.75 7.77
N ASN A 548 37.19 18.67 7.51
CA ASN A 548 38.34 18.91 8.36
C ASN A 548 38.10 19.99 9.42
N LEU A 549 37.32 21.03 9.10
CA LEU A 549 37.20 22.23 9.93
C LEU A 549 35.79 22.46 10.49
N TRP A 550 34.74 21.92 9.87
CA TRP A 550 33.38 22.23 10.28
C TRP A 550 32.95 21.42 11.50
N LYS A 551 32.29 22.10 12.43
CA LYS A 551 31.55 21.46 13.53
C LYS A 551 30.28 20.80 12.99
N PHE A 552 29.80 19.75 13.65
CA PHE A 552 28.63 19.00 13.18
C PHE A 552 27.38 19.90 13.01
N ASN A 553 27.23 20.92 13.86
CA ASN A 553 26.13 21.87 13.83
C ASN A 553 26.24 22.97 12.75
N GLU A 554 27.34 23.00 11.99
CA GLU A 554 27.50 23.90 10.84
C GLU A 554 26.88 23.28 9.59
N MET A 555 26.16 24.09 8.82
CA MET A 555 25.34 23.66 7.69
C MET A 555 25.35 24.67 6.54
N ALA A 556 25.12 24.19 5.31
CA ALA A 556 25.10 25.02 4.11
C ALA A 556 23.75 24.97 3.38
N SER A 557 23.36 26.11 2.80
CA SER A 557 22.20 26.20 1.89
C SER A 557 22.71 26.36 0.46
N PHE A 558 22.11 25.65 -0.49
CA PHE A 558 22.53 25.61 -1.89
C PHE A 558 21.34 25.88 -2.81
N GLN A 559 21.53 26.74 -3.80
CA GLN A 559 20.58 26.83 -4.90
C GLN A 559 20.56 25.51 -5.69
N GLU A 560 19.39 25.12 -6.22
CA GLU A 560 19.17 23.86 -6.92
C GLU A 560 20.27 23.52 -7.95
N SER A 561 20.65 24.47 -8.81
CA SER A 561 21.61 24.23 -9.89
C SER A 561 23.03 24.02 -9.38
N VAL A 562 23.42 24.73 -8.32
CA VAL A 562 24.72 24.56 -7.67
C VAL A 562 24.81 23.19 -7.01
N ALA A 563 23.78 22.81 -6.25
CA ALA A 563 23.73 21.50 -5.60
C ALA A 563 23.73 20.35 -6.60
N LEU A 564 23.01 20.49 -7.73
CA LEU A 564 22.99 19.48 -8.77
C LEU A 564 24.38 19.31 -9.41
N ASN A 565 25.05 20.41 -9.74
CA ASN A 565 26.40 20.37 -10.30
C ASN A 565 27.41 19.77 -9.32
N LEU A 566 27.35 20.14 -8.04
CA LEU A 566 28.18 19.55 -6.99
C LEU A 566 27.93 18.04 -6.84
N GLY A 567 26.67 17.61 -6.90
CA GLY A 567 26.30 16.20 -6.85
C GLY A 567 26.78 15.39 -8.05
N SER A 568 26.70 15.96 -9.26
CA SER A 568 27.22 15.32 -10.47
C SER A 568 28.75 15.24 -10.48
N ALA A 569 29.44 16.27 -10.01
CA ALA A 569 30.90 16.30 -9.99
C ALA A 569 31.51 15.50 -8.82
N ASN A 570 30.91 15.59 -7.63
CA ASN A 570 31.49 15.11 -6.37
C ASN A 570 30.45 14.34 -5.52
N GLY A 571 29.63 13.50 -6.15
CA GLY A 571 28.52 12.77 -5.51
C GLY A 571 28.87 12.06 -4.21
N PRO A 572 29.92 11.21 -4.15
CA PRO A 572 30.34 10.53 -2.93
C PRO A 572 30.72 11.48 -1.79
N ASP A 573 31.37 12.60 -2.09
CA ASP A 573 31.76 13.59 -1.09
C ASP A 573 30.54 14.32 -0.53
N PHE A 574 29.55 14.63 -1.37
CA PHE A 574 28.30 15.26 -0.93
C PHE A 574 27.47 14.29 -0.07
N VAL A 575 27.42 13.00 -0.44
CA VAL A 575 26.82 11.96 0.42
C VAL A 575 27.54 11.89 1.76
N GLY A 576 28.88 11.92 1.76
CA GLY A 576 29.69 11.95 2.97
C GLY A 576 29.40 13.19 3.85
N TYR A 577 29.26 14.36 3.23
CA TYR A 577 28.85 15.59 3.91
C TYR A 577 27.49 15.43 4.60
N ASN A 578 26.49 14.90 3.89
CA ASN A 578 25.13 14.74 4.41
C ASN A 578 24.95 13.63 5.46
N LYS A 579 25.98 12.83 5.74
CA LYS A 579 26.00 11.92 6.90
C LYS A 579 26.24 12.68 8.21
N LYS A 580 27.03 13.77 8.16
CA LYS A 580 27.48 14.52 9.34
C LYS A 580 26.87 15.92 9.47
N HIS A 581 26.58 16.57 8.34
CA HIS A 581 26.11 17.95 8.26
C HIS A 581 24.75 18.03 7.58
N PHE A 582 24.10 19.19 7.72
CA PHE A 582 22.85 19.50 7.03
C PHE A 582 23.11 20.22 5.71
N SER A 583 22.37 19.85 4.68
CA SER A 583 22.21 20.66 3.47
C SER A 583 20.75 21.08 3.31
N ARG A 584 20.56 22.36 2.97
CA ARG A 584 19.27 22.90 2.50
C ARG A 584 19.37 23.21 1.02
N ILE A 585 18.42 22.71 0.24
CA ILE A 585 18.32 23.01 -1.20
C ILE A 585 17.12 23.93 -1.40
N TYR A 586 17.25 24.94 -2.26
CA TYR A 586 16.16 25.86 -2.57
C TYR A 586 16.08 26.20 -4.07
N PRO A 587 14.90 26.60 -4.59
CA PRO A 587 14.72 26.91 -6.01
C PRO A 587 15.55 28.11 -6.47
N LYS A 588 15.96 28.12 -7.74
CA LYS A 588 16.65 29.27 -8.35
C LYS A 588 15.69 30.44 -8.60
N GLY A 589 16.19 31.66 -8.51
CA GLY A 589 15.38 32.89 -8.67
C GLY A 589 14.71 33.06 -10.04
N THR A 590 15.20 32.39 -11.09
CA THR A 590 14.55 32.39 -12.42
C THR A 590 13.20 31.69 -12.44
N ARG A 591 12.85 30.93 -11.39
CA ARG A 591 11.52 30.32 -11.19
C ARG A 591 10.51 31.33 -10.62
N ALA A 592 10.35 32.44 -11.34
CA ALA A 592 9.48 33.54 -10.93
C ALA A 592 8.00 33.14 -10.76
N ASP A 593 7.59 32.06 -11.43
CA ASP A 593 6.26 31.46 -11.37
C ASP A 593 6.04 30.53 -10.17
N SER A 594 7.03 30.44 -9.26
CA SER A 594 7.04 29.51 -8.13
C SER A 594 7.02 28.03 -8.54
N SER A 595 7.43 27.68 -9.78
CA SER A 595 7.63 26.28 -10.18
C SER A 595 8.65 25.57 -9.29
N ASN A 596 8.53 24.25 -9.15
CA ASN A 596 9.49 23.45 -8.38
C ASN A 596 10.45 22.66 -9.26
N TYR A 597 11.60 22.32 -8.69
CA TYR A 597 12.57 21.40 -9.25
C TYR A 597 12.31 19.96 -8.80
N ASP A 598 12.91 18.98 -9.48
CA ASP A 598 12.82 17.57 -9.08
C ASP A 598 13.59 17.33 -7.77
N PRO A 599 12.93 16.92 -6.66
CA PRO A 599 13.59 16.73 -5.38
C PRO A 599 14.45 15.45 -5.30
N PHE A 600 14.23 14.47 -6.18
CA PHE A 600 14.87 13.15 -6.09
C PHE A 600 16.41 13.16 -6.18
N PRO A 601 17.04 13.89 -7.13
CA PRO A 601 18.49 13.99 -7.20
C PRO A 601 19.13 14.41 -5.87
N TYR A 602 18.51 15.33 -5.14
CA TYR A 602 19.00 15.82 -3.86
C TYR A 602 18.75 14.83 -2.71
N TRP A 603 17.58 14.16 -2.70
CA TRP A 603 17.36 13.08 -1.74
C TRP A 603 18.32 11.91 -1.96
N ASN A 604 18.69 11.61 -3.20
CA ASN A 604 19.70 10.59 -3.51
C ASN A 604 21.09 10.96 -2.98
N LEU A 605 21.42 12.26 -2.94
CA LEU A 605 22.63 12.78 -2.28
C LEU A 605 22.54 12.76 -0.74
N GLY A 606 21.38 12.41 -0.18
CA GLY A 606 21.13 12.41 1.26
C GLY A 606 20.81 13.79 1.84
N CYS A 607 20.55 14.80 0.99
CA CYS A 607 20.17 16.15 1.43
C CYS A 607 18.87 16.10 2.24
N GLN A 608 18.88 16.71 3.42
CA GLN A 608 17.79 16.58 4.38
C GLN A 608 16.68 17.59 4.14
N MET A 609 17.03 18.84 3.84
CA MET A 609 16.07 19.95 3.70
C MET A 609 15.92 20.37 2.24
N VAL A 610 15.18 19.58 1.46
CA VAL A 610 14.91 19.90 0.05
C VAL A 610 13.64 20.77 -0.01
N ALA A 611 13.82 22.08 -0.04
CA ALA A 611 12.74 23.05 0.14
C ALA A 611 11.99 23.34 -1.18
N LEU A 612 10.67 23.23 -1.14
CA LEU A 612 9.80 23.46 -2.30
C LEU A 612 8.80 24.60 -2.04
N ASN A 613 8.34 25.23 -3.11
CA ASN A 613 7.22 26.18 -3.12
C ASN A 613 5.90 25.42 -2.93
N TYR A 614 5.35 25.43 -1.72
CA TYR A 614 4.19 24.61 -1.32
C TYR A 614 2.86 25.09 -1.93
N GLN A 615 2.81 26.34 -2.37
CA GLN A 615 1.67 26.95 -3.03
C GLN A 615 1.47 26.45 -4.47
N THR A 616 2.51 25.88 -5.09
CA THR A 616 2.47 25.40 -6.47
C THR A 616 2.20 23.91 -6.51
N TRP A 617 0.95 23.51 -6.76
CA TRP A 617 0.55 22.10 -6.88
C TRP A 617 1.01 21.46 -8.20
N ASP A 618 2.32 21.27 -8.33
CA ASP A 618 2.96 20.60 -9.45
C ASP A 618 3.38 19.16 -9.13
N LYS A 619 3.95 18.48 -10.13
CA LYS A 619 4.47 17.11 -10.02
C LYS A 619 5.39 16.93 -8.81
N HIS A 620 6.21 17.92 -8.49
CA HIS A 620 7.26 17.81 -7.47
C HIS A 620 6.69 17.99 -6.07
N VAL A 621 5.68 18.85 -5.89
CA VAL A 621 4.92 18.92 -4.64
C VAL A 621 4.11 17.65 -4.41
N TYR A 622 3.51 17.04 -5.45
CA TYR A 622 2.86 15.73 -5.30
C TYR A 622 3.83 14.64 -4.86
N MET A 623 5.05 14.63 -5.41
CA MET A 623 6.12 13.71 -4.99
C MET A 623 6.53 13.94 -3.53
N ASN A 624 6.64 15.21 -3.10
CA ASN A 624 6.92 15.57 -1.73
C ASN A 624 5.80 15.12 -0.77
N GLU A 625 4.53 15.38 -1.09
CA GLU A 625 3.40 14.89 -0.31
C GLU A 625 3.40 13.36 -0.22
N ALA A 626 3.65 12.66 -1.33
CA ALA A 626 3.72 11.20 -1.33
C ALA A 626 4.87 10.67 -0.45
N LYS A 627 6.07 11.26 -0.54
CA LYS A 627 7.22 10.84 0.28
C LYS A 627 6.93 11.05 1.77
N PHE A 628 6.38 12.20 2.15
CA PHE A 628 6.13 12.58 3.53
C PHE A 628 4.75 12.17 4.08
N ALA A 629 3.89 11.53 3.29
CA ALA A 629 2.71 10.82 3.79
C ALA A 629 3.08 9.57 4.61
N GLN A 630 4.29 9.04 4.41
CA GLN A 630 4.86 7.96 5.19
C GLN A 630 5.09 8.37 6.65
N ASN A 631 5.29 7.36 7.50
CA ASN A 631 5.71 7.53 8.89
C ASN A 631 4.73 8.41 9.70
N GLY A 632 3.42 8.19 9.47
CA GLY A 632 2.35 8.93 10.14
C GLY A 632 2.25 10.39 9.76
N ARG A 633 2.71 10.76 8.55
CA ARG A 633 2.76 12.15 8.06
C ARG A 633 3.50 13.11 9.01
N CYS A 634 4.48 12.59 9.73
CA CYS A 634 5.13 13.32 10.80
C CYS A 634 6.17 14.36 10.30
N GLY A 635 6.42 14.39 8.99
CA GLY A 635 7.36 15.32 8.35
C GLY A 635 8.82 14.87 8.35
N TYR A 636 9.11 13.70 8.93
CA TYR A 636 10.42 13.08 8.98
C TYR A 636 10.37 11.67 8.40
N VAL A 637 11.30 11.38 7.48
CA VAL A 637 11.45 10.05 6.88
C VAL A 637 12.92 9.65 6.98
N MET A 638 13.21 8.54 7.66
CA MET A 638 14.55 8.01 7.82
C MET A 638 15.18 7.70 6.45
N LYS A 639 16.45 8.09 6.30
CA LYS A 639 17.24 7.81 5.10
C LYS A 639 17.62 6.32 5.05
N PRO A 640 17.78 5.74 3.85
CA PRO A 640 18.31 4.40 3.67
C PRO A 640 19.68 4.21 4.33
N LYS A 641 19.97 2.97 4.76
CA LYS A 641 21.22 2.63 5.47
C LYS A 641 22.49 3.10 4.77
N TYR A 642 22.54 3.05 3.43
CA TYR A 642 23.71 3.48 2.65
C TYR A 642 23.96 5.00 2.66
N LEU A 643 22.96 5.81 3.04
CA LEU A 643 23.08 7.26 3.21
C LEU A 643 23.31 7.70 4.66
N ILE A 644 23.45 6.76 5.60
CA ILE A 644 23.69 7.05 7.03
C ILE A 644 24.88 6.27 7.59
N SER A 645 25.10 5.03 7.15
CA SER A 645 26.21 4.21 7.63
C SER A 645 27.54 4.67 7.01
N SER A 646 28.59 4.77 7.82
CA SER A 646 29.97 4.98 7.37
C SER A 646 30.56 3.72 6.71
N GLU A 647 29.99 2.54 6.96
CA GLU A 647 30.50 1.26 6.46
C GLU A 647 30.09 0.97 5.01
N ILE A 648 29.04 1.62 4.52
CA ILE A 648 28.50 1.41 3.18
C ILE A 648 28.90 2.58 2.27
N SER A 649 29.70 2.28 1.24
CA SER A 649 30.01 3.23 0.19
C SER A 649 28.84 3.34 -0.80
N TYR A 650 28.50 4.57 -1.16
CA TYR A 650 27.44 4.86 -2.13
C TYR A 650 27.89 6.00 -3.04
N ASP A 651 27.73 5.78 -4.33
CA ASP A 651 28.04 6.73 -5.38
C ASP A 651 26.76 6.99 -6.19
N PRO A 652 26.10 8.15 -6.04
CA PRO A 652 24.83 8.43 -6.69
C PRO A 652 24.95 8.54 -8.23
N ASN A 653 26.17 8.70 -8.75
CA ASN A 653 26.44 8.80 -10.17
C ASN A 653 26.70 7.43 -10.82
N LYS A 654 26.70 6.36 -10.03
CA LYS A 654 26.79 4.99 -10.52
C LYS A 654 25.44 4.30 -10.40
N THR A 655 25.13 3.46 -11.38
CA THR A 655 23.96 2.59 -11.30
C THR A 655 24.09 1.74 -10.03
N PRO A 656 23.09 1.75 -9.13
CA PRO A 656 23.07 0.82 -8.01
C PRO A 656 23.05 -0.59 -8.65
N TYR A 657 24.12 -1.34 -8.42
CA TYR A 657 24.46 -2.68 -8.91
C TYR A 657 23.50 -3.34 -9.92
N PRO A 658 23.98 -3.83 -11.09
CA PRO A 658 23.13 -4.62 -11.99
C PRO A 658 22.70 -5.92 -11.30
N GLY A 659 21.42 -6.03 -10.92
CA GLY A 659 20.81 -7.33 -10.59
C GLY A 659 20.19 -7.51 -9.21
N GLN A 660 19.89 -6.47 -8.43
CA GLN A 660 18.99 -6.62 -7.28
C GLN A 660 17.59 -6.12 -7.66
N GLU A 661 16.66 -7.05 -7.88
CA GLU A 661 15.24 -6.72 -7.95
C GLU A 661 14.85 -6.02 -6.65
N LEU A 662 14.48 -4.73 -6.75
CA LEU A 662 13.82 -4.02 -5.68
C LEU A 662 12.41 -4.63 -5.56
N HIS A 663 12.24 -5.57 -4.63
CA HIS A 663 10.92 -5.93 -4.16
C HIS A 663 10.35 -4.72 -3.42
N VAL A 664 9.63 -3.87 -4.15
CA VAL A 664 8.78 -2.83 -3.58
C VAL A 664 7.57 -3.59 -3.04
N THR A 665 7.61 -3.90 -1.75
CA THR A 665 6.48 -4.48 -1.01
C THR A 665 5.40 -3.46 -0.78
#